data_AF-J5H0T6-F1
#
_entry.id   AF-J5H0T6-F1
#
_cell.length_a   1.000
_cell.length_b   1.000
_cell.length_c   1.000
_cell.angle_alpha   90.00
_cell.angle_beta   90.00
_cell.angle_gamma   90.00
#
_symmetry.space_group_name_H-M   'P 1'
#
loop_
_entity.id
_entity.type
_entity.pdbx_description
1 polymer ?
#
loop_
_entity_poly.entity_id
_entity_poly.type
_entity_poly.pdbx_seq_one_letter_code
_entity_poly.pdbx_strand_id
1 'polypeptide(L)'
;MIDKKIFDKVWEFTFLVEDEKDKYDGINIAFVIDSSGSMFYNDPNVLRREVTHKFIDRLTDNDMAAVIGFNYKATVLEQFTSNKEKLHDAVDKIRSDGGTSIGSAVNTAYDLFNSLDNNRKEKFPKFLILLTDGDGDYSEEYTILAKKAGIKIYTIGLGNGVSENLLKDIAKGTDGEYFHAKDASKLNKIFEKIADKTDLYKDSDGDGIKDYYEKEMDKGHLRLGTGIALTGTDYLNKDSDGDGLLDGEEVKVEIKKRNTVGFRALPQQAIKLNATSNSTKKDSDYDGLLDNDIDGLLDNSARKIDGKVVLPKDPDPWNTNGPRGIWKTEFHEVKYNHYATTLGDKYDTNLSLLKFLQYKLEIAKIMSEDKSFIDKVHDAIDSKTAEEVGSRALMFKRDTKGSAIHSQVKTWQWYFGYNDLYDVAFWIATQNMRREKFKFHPNGENEQIIWTWRGDYYNLGTGAEIGMYENPLTFSFMIKSFKDTHIDEDMKDWVKKVEDIIKMYTTSPILYGKVELVHWLPTKDHLPMTLSLYEHEYSYTEKNKKMNRFKPLFLWRPTEPQWWITGFTGNGYHTKAAKLVVVGTIDFSGKEKYYEALKNKITEDSKLKSFMLFDDDKKDNEKKVWIVWWDKNLNI
;
A
#
# COMPACT_ATOMS: atom_id res chain seq x y z
N MET A 1 -20.00 -6.14 0.70
CA MET A 1 -20.88 -6.27 1.88
C MET A 1 -19.98 -6.34 3.10
N ILE A 2 -20.25 -5.55 4.14
CA ILE A 2 -19.47 -5.58 5.38
C ILE A 2 -19.93 -6.79 6.20
N ASP A 3 -19.00 -7.61 6.70
CA ASP A 3 -19.33 -8.69 7.62
C ASP A 3 -19.85 -8.07 8.92
N LYS A 4 -21.14 -8.31 9.21
CA LYS A 4 -21.81 -7.74 10.37
C LYS A 4 -21.15 -8.15 11.69
N LYS A 5 -20.66 -9.39 11.81
CA LYS A 5 -19.99 -9.84 13.06
C LYS A 5 -18.67 -9.12 13.26
N ILE A 6 -17.92 -8.89 12.18
CA ILE A 6 -16.67 -8.12 12.24
C ILE A 6 -16.96 -6.65 12.54
N PHE A 7 -18.00 -6.09 11.93
CA PHE A 7 -18.43 -4.71 12.17
C PHE A 7 -18.91 -4.49 13.61
N ASP A 8 -19.72 -5.40 14.15
CA ASP A 8 -20.25 -5.29 15.51
C ASP A 8 -19.12 -5.35 16.55
N LYS A 9 -18.06 -6.13 16.32
CA LYS A 9 -16.85 -6.18 17.17
C LYS A 9 -16.14 -4.85 17.32
N VAL A 10 -16.19 -3.97 16.31
CA VAL A 10 -15.57 -2.64 16.38
C VAL A 10 -16.26 -1.76 17.45
N TRP A 11 -17.51 -2.08 17.81
CA TRP A 11 -18.29 -1.34 18.81
C TRP A 11 -18.28 -1.99 20.20
N GLU A 12 -17.58 -3.10 20.39
CA GLU A 12 -17.50 -3.81 21.68
C GLU A 12 -16.61 -3.09 22.69
N PHE A 13 -15.67 -2.25 22.22
CA PHE A 13 -14.66 -1.62 23.04
C PHE A 13 -14.85 -0.11 23.14
N THR A 14 -14.68 0.42 24.34
CA THR A 14 -14.53 1.86 24.56
C THR A 14 -13.07 2.16 24.82
N PHE A 15 -12.49 3.03 24.01
CA PHE A 15 -11.08 3.38 24.11
C PHE A 15 -10.89 4.64 24.95
N LEU A 16 -9.75 4.71 25.62
CA LEU A 16 -9.34 5.91 26.34
C LEU A 16 -8.91 6.99 25.33
N VAL A 17 -9.20 8.24 25.69
CA VAL A 17 -8.86 9.41 24.90
C VAL A 17 -8.22 10.46 25.80
N GLU A 18 -7.25 11.20 25.26
CA GLU A 18 -6.55 12.26 25.96
C GLU A 18 -7.41 13.49 26.25
N ASP A 19 -7.05 14.22 27.30
CA ASP A 19 -7.33 15.65 27.43
C ASP A 19 -6.22 16.40 26.67
N GLU A 20 -6.58 17.37 25.83
CA GLU A 20 -5.71 17.90 24.75
C GLU A 20 -4.28 18.30 25.18
N LYS A 21 -3.29 17.85 24.37
CA LYS A 21 -1.85 18.21 24.31
C LYS A 21 -0.92 17.49 25.27
N ASP A 22 -0.70 16.18 25.09
CA ASP A 22 0.36 15.47 25.81
C ASP A 22 0.96 14.35 24.94
N LYS A 23 2.20 14.53 24.45
CA LYS A 23 3.06 13.48 23.87
C LYS A 23 4.34 13.41 24.68
N TYR A 24 4.53 12.36 25.47
CA TYR A 24 5.72 12.20 26.31
C TYR A 24 6.40 10.86 26.03
N ASP A 25 7.73 10.84 26.08
CA ASP A 25 8.57 9.67 25.89
C ASP A 25 8.80 8.86 27.19
N GLY A 26 8.09 9.19 28.27
CA GLY A 26 8.19 8.55 29.58
C GLY A 26 7.36 9.28 30.65
N ILE A 27 7.29 8.73 31.86
CA ILE A 27 6.52 9.30 32.98
C ILE A 27 7.27 9.25 34.32
N ASN A 28 6.77 9.96 35.34
CA ASN A 28 7.21 9.82 36.73
C ASN A 28 6.06 9.33 37.62
N ILE A 29 6.24 8.21 38.33
CA ILE A 29 5.20 7.61 39.19
C ILE A 29 5.67 7.48 40.64
N ALA A 30 4.87 7.95 41.61
CA ALA A 30 5.06 7.61 43.02
C ALA A 30 4.02 6.57 43.45
N PHE A 31 4.47 5.38 43.84
CA PHE A 31 3.63 4.39 44.51
C PHE A 31 3.58 4.70 46.00
N VAL A 32 2.43 5.17 46.48
CA VAL A 32 2.19 5.55 47.87
C VAL A 32 1.26 4.53 48.50
N ILE A 33 1.85 3.53 49.16
CA ILE A 33 1.17 2.30 49.53
C ILE A 33 1.02 2.23 51.05
N ASP A 34 -0.22 2.07 51.49
CA ASP A 34 -0.55 1.91 52.90
C ASP A 34 0.09 0.63 53.46
N SER A 35 0.72 0.81 54.61
CA SER A 35 1.44 -0.20 55.37
C SER A 35 0.95 -0.26 56.82
N SER A 36 -0.23 0.30 57.12
CA SER A 36 -0.87 0.28 58.43
C SER A 36 -1.27 -1.13 58.87
N GLY A 37 -1.54 -1.30 60.17
CA GLY A 37 -1.90 -2.60 60.75
C GLY A 37 -3.21 -3.18 60.21
N SER A 38 -4.17 -2.35 59.79
CA SER A 38 -5.45 -2.79 59.20
C SER A 38 -5.27 -3.60 57.92
N MET A 39 -4.19 -3.32 57.17
CA MET A 39 -3.85 -4.04 55.94
C MET A 39 -3.61 -5.54 56.17
N PHE A 40 -3.31 -5.99 57.39
CA PHE A 40 -3.23 -7.42 57.71
C PHE A 40 -4.56 -8.15 57.50
N TYR A 41 -5.68 -7.45 57.72
CA TYR A 41 -7.02 -8.03 57.60
C TYR A 41 -7.64 -7.78 56.22
N ASN A 42 -7.44 -6.59 55.65
CA ASN A 42 -8.02 -6.23 54.35
C ASN A 42 -7.20 -6.73 53.15
N ASP A 43 -5.90 -7.00 53.33
CA ASP A 43 -5.00 -7.56 52.33
C ASP A 43 -4.10 -8.66 52.92
N PRO A 44 -4.68 -9.78 53.40
CA PRO A 44 -3.94 -10.83 54.11
C PRO A 44 -2.90 -11.55 53.24
N ASN A 45 -3.10 -11.53 51.92
CA ASN A 45 -2.18 -12.11 50.94
C ASN A 45 -1.17 -11.10 50.38
N VAL A 46 -1.18 -9.86 50.89
CA VAL A 46 -0.24 -8.80 50.50
C VAL A 46 -0.27 -8.51 48.99
N LEU A 47 -1.46 -8.60 48.37
CA LEU A 47 -1.68 -8.39 46.94
C LEU A 47 -1.28 -6.98 46.51
N ARG A 48 -1.27 -5.99 47.41
CA ARG A 48 -0.76 -4.64 47.11
C ARG A 48 0.68 -4.64 46.60
N ARG A 49 1.53 -5.56 47.07
CA ARG A 49 2.90 -5.70 46.59
C ARG A 49 2.92 -6.34 45.20
N GLU A 50 2.18 -7.43 45.03
CA GLU A 50 2.09 -8.15 43.76
C GLU A 50 1.65 -7.24 42.61
N VAL A 51 0.58 -6.46 42.80
CA VAL A 51 0.07 -5.56 41.76
C VAL A 51 1.01 -4.38 41.49
N THR A 52 1.78 -3.95 42.50
CA THR A 52 2.80 -2.90 42.33
C THR A 52 3.99 -3.43 41.53
N HIS A 53 4.46 -4.66 41.81
CA HIS A 53 5.49 -5.31 40.99
C HIS A 53 5.07 -5.43 39.53
N LYS A 54 3.84 -5.91 39.27
CA LYS A 54 3.29 -6.00 37.91
C LYS A 54 3.21 -4.65 37.20
N PHE A 55 2.96 -3.57 37.94
CA PHE A 55 3.01 -2.22 37.37
C PHE A 55 4.46 -1.84 37.04
N ILE A 56 5.41 -2.07 37.95
CA ILE A 56 6.85 -1.80 37.72
C ILE A 56 7.38 -2.56 36.50
N ASP A 57 6.94 -3.80 36.29
CA ASP A 57 7.33 -4.61 35.13
C ASP A 57 6.95 -3.93 33.79
N ARG A 58 5.85 -3.17 33.77
CA ARG A 58 5.36 -2.41 32.61
C ARG A 58 6.07 -1.07 32.36
N LEU A 59 6.90 -0.62 33.29
CA LEU A 59 7.66 0.64 33.12
C LEU A 59 8.74 0.45 32.06
N THR A 60 9.06 1.50 31.30
CA THR A 60 10.20 1.50 30.36
C THR A 60 11.42 2.18 30.98
N ASP A 61 12.57 2.13 30.32
CA ASP A 61 13.81 2.75 30.83
C ASP A 61 13.72 4.28 30.93
N ASN A 62 12.80 4.89 30.18
CA ASN A 62 12.51 6.32 30.24
C ASN A 62 11.62 6.70 31.43
N ASP A 63 10.91 5.74 32.02
CA ASP A 63 10.07 5.96 33.20
C ASP A 63 10.92 6.01 34.47
N MET A 64 10.48 6.79 35.44
CA MET A 64 11.00 6.71 36.81
C MET A 64 9.88 6.48 37.78
N ALA A 65 10.13 5.62 38.77
CA ALA A 65 9.22 5.44 39.88
C ALA A 65 9.90 5.62 41.23
N ALA A 66 9.10 5.97 42.23
CA ALA A 66 9.48 5.99 43.63
C ALA A 66 8.50 5.14 44.43
N VAL A 67 8.96 4.56 45.54
CA VAL A 67 8.13 3.71 46.41
C VAL A 67 8.10 4.30 47.81
N ILE A 68 6.90 4.63 48.29
CA ILE A 68 6.64 5.17 49.62
C ILE A 68 5.71 4.20 50.34
N GLY A 69 6.16 3.68 51.48
CA GLY A 69 5.30 2.99 52.44
C GLY A 69 4.87 3.98 53.52
N PHE A 70 3.60 3.97 53.93
CA PHE A 70 3.15 4.85 55.00
C PHE A 70 2.26 4.16 56.02
N ASN A 71 2.37 4.63 57.26
CA ASN A 71 1.50 4.26 58.38
C ASN A 71 1.27 5.50 59.26
N TYR A 72 1.74 5.54 60.51
CA TYR A 72 1.75 6.76 61.34
C TYR A 72 2.65 7.86 60.75
N LYS A 73 3.58 7.50 59.86
CA LYS A 73 4.42 8.41 59.07
C LYS A 73 4.66 7.83 57.68
N ALA A 74 5.05 8.66 56.74
CA ALA A 74 5.56 8.21 55.45
C ALA A 74 7.06 7.86 55.51
N THR A 75 7.45 6.79 54.84
CA THR A 75 8.85 6.38 54.66
C THR A 75 9.13 6.19 53.18
N VAL A 76 10.10 6.92 52.65
CA VAL A 76 10.62 6.71 51.30
C VAL A 76 11.45 5.42 51.31
N LEU A 77 10.93 4.38 50.66
CA LEU A 77 11.58 3.07 50.56
C LEU A 77 12.56 3.02 49.39
N GLU A 78 12.29 3.81 48.34
CA GLU A 78 13.19 4.10 47.23
C GLU A 78 12.86 5.47 46.61
N GLN A 79 13.91 6.20 46.24
CA GLN A 79 13.83 7.48 45.52
C GLN A 79 13.43 7.25 44.05
N PHE A 80 13.19 8.32 43.28
CA PHE A 80 12.92 8.17 41.85
C PHE A 80 14.07 7.47 41.11
N THR A 81 13.78 6.34 40.47
CA THR A 81 14.74 5.58 39.67
C THR A 81 14.03 4.82 38.55
N SER A 82 14.75 4.55 37.46
CA SER A 82 14.33 3.62 36.39
C SER A 82 14.78 2.18 36.67
N ASN A 83 15.58 1.94 37.72
CA ASN A 83 16.05 0.61 38.07
C ASN A 83 14.91 -0.22 38.69
N LYS A 84 14.34 -1.13 37.88
CA LYS A 84 13.25 -2.01 38.30
C LYS A 84 13.61 -2.87 39.52
N GLU A 85 14.81 -3.46 39.56
CA GLU A 85 15.23 -4.32 40.68
C GLU A 85 15.15 -3.58 42.03
N LYS A 86 15.67 -2.35 42.10
CA LYS A 86 15.57 -1.51 43.30
C LYS A 86 14.13 -1.20 43.69
N LEU A 87 13.26 -1.00 42.71
CA LEU A 87 11.84 -0.75 42.95
C LEU A 87 11.15 -2.01 43.48
N HIS A 88 11.44 -3.20 42.95
CA HIS A 88 10.95 -4.47 43.50
C HIS A 88 11.44 -4.65 44.95
N ASP A 89 12.74 -4.48 45.22
CA ASP A 89 13.31 -4.56 46.57
C ASP A 89 12.64 -3.58 47.56
N ALA A 90 12.24 -2.40 47.07
CA ALA A 90 11.56 -1.40 47.87
C ALA A 90 10.11 -1.80 48.19
N VAL A 91 9.39 -2.36 47.21
CA VAL A 91 8.03 -2.89 47.41
C VAL A 91 8.02 -4.01 48.45
N ASP A 92 9.05 -4.87 48.46
CA ASP A 92 9.17 -5.95 49.45
C ASP A 92 9.36 -5.48 50.90
N LYS A 93 9.71 -4.21 51.10
CA LYS A 93 9.83 -3.60 52.43
C LYS A 93 8.48 -3.10 53.00
N ILE A 94 7.40 -3.08 52.21
CA ILE A 94 6.08 -2.56 52.63
C ILE A 94 5.39 -3.51 53.63
N ARG A 95 5.38 -3.19 54.92
CA ARG A 95 4.82 -4.05 55.99
C ARG A 95 3.34 -3.76 56.28
N SER A 96 2.78 -4.35 57.33
CA SER A 96 1.44 -4.05 57.88
C SER A 96 1.58 -3.78 59.39
N ASP A 97 1.82 -2.54 59.79
CA ASP A 97 2.03 -2.12 61.18
C ASP A 97 1.69 -0.62 61.38
N GLY A 98 1.30 -0.24 62.60
CA GLY A 98 1.02 1.15 62.97
C GLY A 98 -0.34 1.69 62.50
N GLY A 99 -0.54 3.00 62.70
CA GLY A 99 -1.75 3.73 62.27
C GLY A 99 -1.69 4.21 60.81
N THR A 100 -2.52 5.19 60.45
CA THR A 100 -2.67 5.66 59.04
C THR A 100 -2.60 7.19 58.96
N SER A 101 -1.65 7.72 58.18
CA SER A 101 -1.44 9.16 57.95
C SER A 101 -1.32 9.46 56.45
N ILE A 102 -2.46 9.77 55.83
CA ILE A 102 -2.55 10.02 54.38
C ILE A 102 -1.85 11.34 54.02
N GLY A 103 -2.05 12.40 54.82
CA GLY A 103 -1.43 13.70 54.60
C GLY A 103 0.10 13.65 54.59
N SER A 104 0.70 12.91 55.53
CA SER A 104 2.17 12.70 55.55
C SER A 104 2.66 12.00 54.29
N ALA A 105 1.90 11.02 53.80
CA ALA A 105 2.23 10.24 52.61
C ALA A 105 2.18 11.10 51.33
N VAL A 106 1.11 11.85 51.13
CA VAL A 106 0.96 12.74 49.97
C VAL A 106 1.99 13.88 50.01
N ASN A 107 2.24 14.48 51.17
CA ASN A 107 3.26 15.53 51.29
C ASN A 107 4.67 15.00 50.97
N THR A 108 5.01 13.81 51.46
CA THR A 108 6.31 13.18 51.18
C THR A 108 6.47 12.89 49.68
N ALA A 109 5.42 12.40 49.03
CA ALA A 109 5.44 12.20 47.58
C ALA A 109 5.59 13.51 46.82
N TYR A 110 4.89 14.57 47.23
CA TYR A 110 5.02 15.93 46.68
C TYR A 110 6.48 16.43 46.77
N ASP A 111 7.12 16.26 47.93
CA ASP A 111 8.53 16.63 48.13
C ASP A 111 9.46 15.82 47.22
N LEU A 112 9.22 14.52 47.03
CA LEU A 112 9.98 13.71 46.08
C LEU A 112 9.83 14.19 44.64
N PHE A 113 8.60 14.49 44.19
CA PHE A 113 8.39 15.05 42.85
C PHE A 113 9.10 16.40 42.67
N ASN A 114 9.18 17.21 43.73
CA ASN A 114 9.92 18.46 43.71
C ASN A 114 11.44 18.28 43.74
N SER A 115 11.93 17.11 44.18
CA SER A 115 13.35 16.79 44.16
C SER A 115 13.87 16.30 42.80
N LEU A 116 12.97 15.93 41.87
CA LEU A 116 13.33 15.64 40.48
C LEU A 116 14.04 16.83 39.84
N ASP A 117 15.00 16.53 38.96
CA ASP A 117 15.66 17.56 38.14
C ASP A 117 14.63 18.31 37.27
N ASN A 118 14.96 19.56 36.94
CA ASN A 118 14.03 20.44 36.22
C ASN A 118 13.64 19.89 34.85
N ASN A 119 14.55 19.18 34.17
CA ASN A 119 14.26 18.59 32.86
C ASN A 119 13.15 17.53 33.00
N ARG A 120 13.28 16.57 33.92
CA ARG A 120 12.23 15.56 34.14
C ARG A 120 10.93 16.16 34.67
N LYS A 121 11.02 17.17 35.56
CA LYS A 121 9.85 17.79 36.21
C LYS A 121 8.94 18.54 35.23
N GLU A 122 9.53 19.15 34.21
CA GLU A 122 8.84 19.91 33.16
C GLU A 122 8.50 19.05 31.95
N LYS A 123 9.37 18.09 31.59
CA LYS A 123 9.20 17.27 30.39
C LYS A 123 8.20 16.14 30.58
N PHE A 124 8.09 15.53 31.75
CA PHE A 124 7.33 14.29 31.94
C PHE A 124 6.15 14.44 32.91
N PRO A 125 5.00 13.78 32.63
CA PRO A 125 3.83 13.82 33.49
C PRO A 125 4.11 13.11 34.81
N LYS A 126 3.40 13.52 35.86
CA LYS A 126 3.61 13.08 37.24
C LYS A 126 2.34 12.44 37.78
N PHE A 127 2.45 11.19 38.21
CA PHE A 127 1.33 10.40 38.71
C PHE A 127 1.63 9.87 40.11
N LEU A 128 0.66 10.02 41.02
CA LEU A 128 0.72 9.42 42.36
C LEU A 128 -0.37 8.37 42.45
N ILE A 129 0.01 7.15 42.82
CA ILE A 129 -0.94 6.06 43.09
C ILE A 129 -1.03 5.89 44.60
N LEU A 130 -2.12 6.33 45.20
CA LEU A 130 -2.39 6.25 46.64
C LEU A 130 -3.31 5.06 46.92
N LEU A 131 -2.81 4.01 47.57
CA LEU A 131 -3.61 2.87 48.01
C LEU A 131 -3.73 2.88 49.54
N THR A 132 -4.95 2.83 50.07
CA THR A 132 -5.23 2.77 51.52
C THR A 132 -6.52 1.99 51.83
N ASP A 133 -6.60 1.39 53.02
CA ASP A 133 -7.78 0.67 53.50
C ASP A 133 -8.54 1.38 54.65
N GLY A 134 -8.08 2.57 55.02
CA GLY A 134 -8.53 3.24 56.25
C GLY A 134 -8.78 4.73 56.10
N ASP A 135 -8.98 5.36 57.25
CA ASP A 135 -9.13 6.81 57.41
C ASP A 135 -7.83 7.40 57.98
N GLY A 136 -7.51 8.64 57.59
CA GLY A 136 -6.28 9.29 58.03
C GLY A 136 -6.37 10.80 57.93
N ASP A 137 -5.54 11.48 58.74
CA ASP A 137 -5.40 12.95 58.70
C ASP A 137 -5.03 13.41 57.29
N TYR A 138 -5.76 14.41 56.78
CA TYR A 138 -5.48 15.04 55.50
C TYR A 138 -5.89 16.52 55.48
N SER A 139 -4.99 17.37 54.99
CA SER A 139 -5.25 18.79 54.70
C SER A 139 -5.48 18.99 53.22
N GLU A 140 -6.51 19.75 52.85
CA GLU A 140 -6.83 20.13 51.46
C GLU A 140 -5.66 20.84 50.76
N GLU A 141 -4.78 21.50 51.53
CA GLU A 141 -3.57 22.16 51.01
C GLU A 141 -2.69 21.21 50.18
N TYR A 142 -2.58 19.94 50.58
CA TYR A 142 -1.78 18.96 49.83
C TYR A 142 -2.34 18.68 48.44
N THR A 143 -3.67 18.64 48.29
CA THR A 143 -4.33 18.50 46.98
C THR A 143 -4.04 19.71 46.10
N ILE A 144 -4.09 20.92 46.67
CA ILE A 144 -3.82 22.17 45.96
C ILE A 144 -2.35 22.22 45.50
N LEU A 145 -1.41 21.83 46.37
CA LEU A 145 0.01 21.77 46.05
C LEU A 145 0.30 20.75 44.95
N ALA A 146 -0.25 19.54 45.05
CA ALA A 146 -0.11 18.51 44.03
C ALA A 146 -0.65 18.96 42.67
N LYS A 147 -1.85 19.53 42.63
CA LYS A 147 -2.46 20.08 41.41
C LYS A 147 -1.61 21.18 40.78
N LYS A 148 -1.12 22.13 41.58
CA LYS A 148 -0.22 23.21 41.09
C LYS A 148 1.09 22.67 40.53
N ALA A 149 1.61 21.59 41.10
CA ALA A 149 2.80 20.93 40.59
C ALA A 149 2.51 20.02 39.38
N GLY A 150 1.26 19.89 38.93
CA GLY A 150 0.88 19.01 37.83
C GLY A 150 0.97 17.52 38.17
N ILE A 151 0.80 17.16 39.45
CA ILE A 151 0.77 15.77 39.92
C ILE A 151 -0.68 15.30 39.92
N LYS A 152 -1.00 14.29 39.12
CA LYS A 152 -2.32 13.64 39.10
C LYS A 152 -2.35 12.50 40.12
N ILE A 153 -3.32 12.49 41.02
CA ILE A 153 -3.42 11.49 42.09
C ILE A 153 -4.54 10.48 41.80
N TYR A 154 -4.18 9.24 41.52
CA TYR A 154 -5.11 8.12 41.50
C TYR A 154 -5.24 7.53 42.90
N THR A 155 -6.44 7.53 43.45
CA THR A 155 -6.71 7.00 44.79
C THR A 155 -7.41 5.65 44.70
N ILE A 156 -6.98 4.70 45.52
CA ILE A 156 -7.53 3.35 45.61
C ILE A 156 -7.94 3.09 47.04
N GLY A 157 -9.24 3.01 47.28
CA GLY A 157 -9.80 2.65 48.58
C GLY A 157 -10.05 1.15 48.67
N LEU A 158 -9.38 0.47 49.61
CA LEU A 158 -9.51 -0.97 49.84
C LEU A 158 -10.49 -1.26 50.99
N GLY A 159 -11.44 -2.15 50.74
CA GLY A 159 -12.44 -2.54 51.73
C GLY A 159 -13.51 -1.46 51.96
N ASN A 160 -14.24 -1.59 53.08
CA ASN A 160 -15.38 -0.72 53.39
C ASN A 160 -15.10 0.30 54.51
N GLY A 161 -13.92 0.22 55.15
CA GLY A 161 -13.52 1.10 56.26
C GLY A 161 -12.83 2.39 55.82
N VAL A 162 -12.73 2.62 54.51
CA VAL A 162 -11.99 3.73 53.92
C VAL A 162 -12.84 5.01 53.84
N SER A 163 -12.19 6.16 54.04
CA SER A 163 -12.80 7.48 53.84
C SER A 163 -12.96 7.80 52.34
N GLU A 164 -13.98 7.20 51.72
CA GLU A 164 -14.24 7.31 50.28
C GLU A 164 -14.41 8.76 49.80
N ASN A 165 -15.09 9.62 50.57
CA ASN A 165 -15.27 11.04 50.20
C ASN A 165 -13.93 11.77 50.11
N LEU A 166 -13.06 11.56 51.11
CA LEU A 166 -11.71 12.14 51.11
C LEU A 166 -10.93 11.69 49.88
N LEU A 167 -10.90 10.39 49.59
CA LEU A 167 -10.16 9.86 48.44
C LEU A 167 -10.70 10.36 47.09
N LYS A 168 -12.03 10.52 46.98
CA LYS A 168 -12.67 11.13 45.81
C LYS A 168 -12.28 12.59 45.65
N ASP A 169 -12.25 13.36 46.74
CA ASP A 169 -11.90 14.77 46.71
C ASP A 169 -10.43 14.98 46.33
N ILE A 170 -9.51 14.15 46.85
CA ILE A 170 -8.09 14.14 46.47
C ILE A 170 -7.93 13.86 44.97
N ALA A 171 -8.54 12.77 44.49
CA ALA A 171 -8.42 12.38 43.08
C ALA A 171 -9.01 13.45 42.17
N LYS A 172 -10.24 13.89 42.42
CA LYS A 172 -10.92 14.92 41.62
C LYS A 172 -10.17 16.25 41.64
N GLY A 173 -9.62 16.65 42.78
CA GLY A 173 -8.87 17.90 42.92
C GLY A 173 -7.56 17.93 42.14
N THR A 174 -7.05 16.78 41.70
CA THR A 174 -5.79 16.62 40.96
C THR A 174 -5.97 16.07 39.54
N ASP A 175 -7.19 16.06 39.00
CA ASP A 175 -7.55 15.41 37.72
C ASP A 175 -7.22 13.90 37.66
N GLY A 176 -7.12 13.26 38.82
CA GLY A 176 -7.04 11.81 38.93
C GLY A 176 -8.43 11.16 39.02
N GLU A 177 -8.44 9.87 39.29
CA GLU A 177 -9.66 9.08 39.44
C GLU A 177 -9.60 8.23 40.71
N TYR A 178 -10.74 8.13 41.40
CA TYR A 178 -10.91 7.26 42.55
C TYR A 178 -11.40 5.88 42.12
N PHE A 179 -10.77 4.84 42.67
CA PHE A 179 -11.16 3.45 42.48
C PHE A 179 -11.49 2.80 43.81
N HIS A 180 -12.65 2.12 43.87
CA HIS A 180 -13.01 1.31 45.02
C HIS A 180 -12.68 -0.16 44.79
N ALA A 181 -11.82 -0.71 45.63
CA ALA A 181 -11.51 -2.14 45.71
C ALA A 181 -12.28 -2.74 46.88
N LYS A 182 -13.46 -3.33 46.63
CA LYS A 182 -14.25 -3.99 47.68
C LYS A 182 -13.44 -5.02 48.49
N ASP A 183 -12.48 -5.68 47.84
CA ASP A 183 -11.54 -6.62 48.42
C ASP A 183 -10.24 -6.63 47.62
N ALA A 184 -9.17 -7.20 48.19
CA ALA A 184 -7.83 -7.16 47.61
C ALA A 184 -7.74 -7.84 46.23
N SER A 185 -8.65 -8.76 45.88
CA SER A 185 -8.66 -9.40 44.55
C SER A 185 -8.97 -8.43 43.41
N LYS A 186 -9.55 -7.25 43.72
CA LYS A 186 -9.85 -6.20 42.73
C LYS A 186 -8.64 -5.34 42.40
N LEU A 187 -7.59 -5.36 43.22
CA LEU A 187 -6.42 -4.49 43.05
C LEU A 187 -5.75 -4.71 41.69
N ASN A 188 -5.62 -5.95 41.21
CA ASN A 188 -4.97 -6.25 39.93
C ASN A 188 -5.65 -5.50 38.77
N LYS A 189 -6.98 -5.58 38.67
CA LYS A 189 -7.75 -4.90 37.63
C LYS A 189 -7.71 -3.38 37.74
N ILE A 190 -7.58 -2.85 38.96
CA ILE A 190 -7.50 -1.40 39.19
C ILE A 190 -6.13 -0.87 38.77
N PHE A 191 -5.04 -1.55 39.18
CA PHE A 191 -3.69 -1.19 38.77
C PHE A 191 -3.51 -1.32 37.24
N GLU A 192 -4.06 -2.36 36.61
CA GLU A 192 -4.09 -2.49 35.14
C GLU A 192 -4.76 -1.27 34.48
N LYS A 193 -5.92 -0.84 34.97
CA LYS A 193 -6.62 0.35 34.46
C LYS A 193 -5.82 1.64 34.63
N ILE A 194 -5.13 1.80 35.76
CA ILE A 194 -4.29 2.98 35.99
C ILE A 194 -3.08 2.94 35.04
N ALA A 195 -2.47 1.78 34.86
CA ALA A 195 -1.36 1.61 33.94
C ALA A 195 -1.77 1.92 32.48
N ASP A 196 -2.94 1.47 32.03
CA ASP A 196 -3.48 1.80 30.70
C ASP A 196 -3.72 3.32 30.54
N LYS A 197 -4.17 4.00 31.61
CA LYS A 197 -4.28 5.46 31.62
C LYS A 197 -2.93 6.15 31.54
N THR A 198 -1.89 5.60 32.17
CA THR A 198 -0.54 6.15 32.06
C THR A 198 0.09 5.90 30.70
N ASP A 199 -0.24 4.79 30.04
CA ASP A 199 0.24 4.45 28.69
C ASP A 199 -0.32 5.38 27.61
N LEU A 200 -1.46 6.07 27.86
CA LEU A 200 -1.94 7.15 26.99
C LEU A 200 -1.02 8.38 26.94
N TYR A 201 -0.07 8.48 27.87
CA TYR A 201 0.88 9.58 27.91
C TYR A 201 2.23 9.20 27.32
N LYS A 202 2.40 7.95 26.90
CA LYS A 202 3.68 7.39 26.43
C LYS A 202 3.64 7.12 24.92
N ASP A 203 4.81 7.28 24.34
CA ASP A 203 5.21 6.84 22.99
C ASP A 203 6.65 6.34 23.20
N SER A 204 6.76 5.09 23.66
CA SER A 204 7.98 4.54 24.25
C SER A 204 9.10 4.32 23.23
N ASP A 205 8.75 4.02 21.98
CA ASP A 205 9.69 3.82 20.88
C ASP A 205 9.81 5.03 19.94
N GLY A 206 8.94 6.03 20.10
CA GLY A 206 9.00 7.31 19.42
C GLY A 206 8.49 7.28 17.98
N ASP A 207 7.68 6.29 17.61
CA ASP A 207 7.13 6.12 16.26
C ASP A 207 5.97 7.10 15.96
N GLY A 208 5.39 7.69 17.01
CA GLY A 208 4.28 8.64 16.93
C GLY A 208 2.90 8.08 17.26
N ILE A 209 2.80 6.78 17.58
CA ILE A 209 1.65 6.10 18.18
C ILE A 209 1.87 6.04 19.69
N LYS A 210 0.78 6.00 20.46
CA LYS A 210 0.87 5.88 21.92
C LYS A 210 0.87 4.41 22.31
N ASP A 211 1.64 4.05 23.33
CA ASP A 211 1.73 2.68 23.84
C ASP A 211 0.34 2.06 24.10
N TYR A 212 -0.59 2.87 24.60
CA TYR A 212 -1.98 2.44 24.83
C TYR A 212 -2.64 1.97 23.52
N TYR A 213 -2.51 2.72 22.43
CA TYR A 213 -3.17 2.40 21.16
C TYR A 213 -2.55 1.18 20.48
N GLU A 214 -1.22 1.02 20.56
CA GLU A 214 -0.55 -0.17 20.05
C GLU A 214 -0.96 -1.41 20.83
N LYS A 215 -1.01 -1.35 22.17
CA LYS A 215 -1.52 -2.46 22.99
C LYS A 215 -2.96 -2.82 22.65
N GLU A 216 -3.81 -1.84 22.30
CA GLU A 216 -5.18 -2.11 21.85
C GLU A 216 -5.24 -2.63 20.40
N MET A 217 -4.28 -2.28 19.54
CA MET A 217 -4.11 -2.84 18.19
C MET A 217 -3.63 -4.29 18.25
N ASP A 218 -2.63 -4.60 19.08
CA ASP A 218 -2.08 -5.94 19.28
C ASP A 218 -3.13 -6.93 19.83
N LYS A 219 -3.94 -6.50 20.81
CA LYS A 219 -5.11 -7.26 21.29
C LYS A 219 -6.20 -7.43 20.22
N GLY A 220 -6.12 -6.70 19.10
CA GLY A 220 -7.10 -6.69 18.03
C GLY A 220 -8.42 -6.00 18.41
N HIS A 221 -8.39 -5.15 19.44
CA HIS A 221 -9.54 -4.33 19.83
C HIS A 221 -9.68 -3.15 18.88
N LEU A 222 -8.59 -2.42 18.64
CA LEU A 222 -8.54 -1.30 17.72
C LEU A 222 -8.30 -1.79 16.28
N ARG A 223 -9.18 -1.38 15.35
CA ARG A 223 -9.27 -1.94 13.99
C ARG A 223 -9.38 -0.84 12.95
N LEU A 224 -8.94 -1.14 11.73
CA LEU A 224 -9.18 -0.30 10.56
C LEU A 224 -10.69 -0.18 10.29
N GLY A 225 -11.09 0.84 9.53
CA GLY A 225 -12.48 0.99 9.07
C GLY A 225 -13.00 -0.20 8.23
N THR A 226 -12.08 -1.01 7.68
CA THR A 226 -12.36 -2.26 6.97
C THR A 226 -12.62 -3.45 7.91
N GLY A 227 -12.33 -3.33 9.21
CA GLY A 227 -12.44 -4.39 10.22
C GLY A 227 -11.16 -5.22 10.44
N ILE A 228 -10.11 -4.96 9.66
CA ILE A 228 -8.79 -5.58 9.82
C ILE A 228 -8.21 -5.17 11.19
N ALA A 229 -7.74 -6.16 11.96
CA ALA A 229 -6.95 -5.92 13.16
C ALA A 229 -5.47 -5.94 12.81
N LEU A 230 -4.73 -4.98 13.38
CA LEU A 230 -3.28 -4.83 13.24
C LEU A 230 -2.60 -5.51 14.43
N THR A 231 -2.83 -6.82 14.55
CA THR A 231 -2.27 -7.64 15.64
C THR A 231 -0.79 -7.93 15.39
N GLY A 232 0.05 -7.83 16.42
CA GLY A 232 1.51 -7.96 16.30
C GLY A 232 2.25 -6.64 16.31
N THR A 233 1.59 -5.52 16.64
CA THR A 233 2.27 -4.26 16.96
C THR A 233 2.98 -4.37 18.30
N ASP A 234 4.16 -3.77 18.40
CA ASP A 234 4.99 -3.82 19.60
C ASP A 234 5.40 -2.40 20.00
N TYR A 235 4.80 -1.89 21.09
CA TYR A 235 5.04 -0.56 21.63
C TYR A 235 6.47 -0.24 22.09
N LEU A 236 7.38 -1.22 21.99
CA LEU A 236 8.81 -1.06 22.24
C LEU A 236 9.65 -1.14 20.96
N ASN A 237 9.03 -1.37 19.81
CA ASN A 237 9.65 -1.54 18.52
C ASN A 237 8.94 -0.71 17.46
N LYS A 238 9.52 0.46 17.17
CA LYS A 238 9.01 1.47 16.23
C LYS A 238 8.73 1.01 14.80
N ASP A 239 9.18 -0.19 14.41
CA ASP A 239 9.01 -0.81 13.09
C ASP A 239 8.73 -2.31 13.33
N SER A 240 7.46 -2.61 13.59
CA SER A 240 6.98 -3.91 14.08
C SER A 240 7.19 -5.02 13.06
N ASP A 241 7.12 -4.73 11.77
CA ASP A 241 7.34 -5.72 10.73
C ASP A 241 8.76 -5.73 10.19
N GLY A 242 9.55 -4.67 10.35
CA GLY A 242 10.93 -4.56 9.93
C GLY A 242 11.07 -4.27 8.44
N ASP A 243 10.15 -3.51 7.84
CA ASP A 243 10.23 -3.04 6.46
C ASP A 243 10.85 -1.65 6.30
N GLY A 244 11.12 -0.97 7.41
CA GLY A 244 11.76 0.32 7.47
C GLY A 244 10.81 1.52 7.45
N LEU A 245 9.48 1.33 7.37
CA LEU A 245 8.53 2.35 7.81
C LEU A 245 8.37 2.24 9.31
N LEU A 246 8.21 3.39 9.96
CA LEU A 246 7.78 3.34 11.35
C LEU A 246 6.30 3.00 11.41
N ASP A 247 5.86 2.25 12.43
CA ASP A 247 4.46 1.90 12.65
C ASP A 247 3.57 3.15 12.60
N GLY A 248 4.03 4.23 13.25
CA GLY A 248 3.38 5.53 13.23
C GLY A 248 3.45 6.28 11.90
N GLU A 249 4.38 5.99 10.98
CA GLU A 249 4.33 6.50 9.60
C GLU A 249 3.20 5.82 8.81
N GLU A 250 3.00 4.53 9.04
CA GLU A 250 2.00 3.72 8.35
C GLU A 250 0.59 3.95 8.88
N VAL A 251 0.46 4.03 10.20
CA VAL A 251 -0.82 4.05 10.93
C VAL A 251 -0.92 5.30 11.80
N LYS A 252 -1.99 6.08 11.57
CA LYS A 252 -2.34 7.25 12.38
C LYS A 252 -3.60 6.99 13.19
N VAL A 253 -3.51 7.20 14.51
CA VAL A 253 -4.67 7.22 15.40
C VAL A 253 -5.30 8.62 15.38
N GLU A 254 -6.49 8.73 14.79
CA GLU A 254 -7.27 9.96 14.73
C GLU A 254 -8.39 9.95 15.78
N ILE A 255 -8.42 10.97 16.64
CA ILE A 255 -9.50 11.21 17.59
C ILE A 255 -10.43 12.29 17.02
N LYS A 256 -11.72 11.97 16.84
CA LYS A 256 -12.74 12.92 16.35
C LYS A 256 -13.77 13.19 17.42
N LYS A 257 -13.86 14.45 17.88
CA LYS A 257 -14.95 14.92 18.74
C LYS A 257 -16.27 14.86 17.96
N ARG A 258 -17.28 14.17 18.52
CA ARG A 258 -18.64 14.09 17.97
C ARG A 258 -19.56 15.04 18.75
N ASN A 259 -20.08 16.05 18.05
CA ASN A 259 -21.19 16.86 18.54
C ASN A 259 -22.51 16.10 18.30
N THR A 260 -22.82 15.10 19.13
CA THR A 260 -24.10 14.38 19.05
C THR A 260 -25.09 14.87 20.09
N VAL A 261 -26.23 15.41 19.62
CA VAL A 261 -27.44 15.66 20.42
C VAL A 261 -28.47 14.59 20.04
N GLY A 262 -28.86 13.72 20.98
CA GLY A 262 -29.89 12.67 20.73
C GLY A 262 -29.87 11.48 21.70
N PHE A 263 -30.94 10.69 21.69
CA PHE A 263 -31.31 9.62 22.65
C PHE A 263 -30.36 8.40 22.71
N ARG A 264 -29.31 8.37 21.89
CA ARG A 264 -28.16 7.45 21.99
C ARG A 264 -26.88 8.27 22.15
N ALA A 265 -26.71 8.87 23.32
CA ALA A 265 -25.48 9.56 23.71
C ALA A 265 -24.35 8.51 23.89
N LEU A 266 -23.82 8.01 22.78
CA LEU A 266 -22.57 7.26 22.69
C LEU A 266 -21.38 8.24 22.75
N PRO A 267 -20.15 7.78 23.05
CA PRO A 267 -19.06 8.64 23.55
C PRO A 267 -18.84 9.90 22.71
N GLN A 268 -18.56 11.01 23.41
CA GLN A 268 -18.36 12.35 22.84
C GLN A 268 -17.20 12.42 21.83
N GLN A 269 -16.44 11.32 21.67
CA GLN A 269 -15.25 11.20 20.83
C GLN A 269 -15.24 9.82 20.15
N ALA A 270 -14.81 9.76 18.90
CA ALA A 270 -14.65 8.54 18.11
C ALA A 270 -13.17 8.39 17.73
N ILE A 271 -12.59 7.22 17.98
CA ILE A 271 -11.23 6.87 17.56
C ILE A 271 -11.30 6.17 16.20
N LYS A 272 -10.44 6.56 15.27
CA LYS A 272 -10.30 5.97 13.95
C LYS A 272 -8.83 5.69 13.68
N LEU A 273 -8.52 4.52 13.15
CA LEU A 273 -7.23 4.27 12.50
C LEU A 273 -7.30 4.73 11.03
N ASN A 274 -6.32 5.52 10.63
CA ASN A 274 -6.07 5.86 9.25
C ASN A 274 -4.72 5.28 8.86
N ALA A 275 -4.72 4.30 7.97
CA ALA A 275 -3.53 3.53 7.64
C ALA A 275 -3.23 3.60 6.14
N THR A 276 -1.97 3.83 5.81
CA THR A 276 -1.44 3.83 4.43
C THR A 276 -0.93 2.47 4.01
N SER A 277 -0.52 1.66 4.97
CA SER A 277 -0.09 0.25 4.89
C SER A 277 -0.35 -0.45 6.24
N ASN A 278 -0.04 -1.73 6.33
CA ASN A 278 -0.24 -2.56 7.51
C ASN A 278 1.08 -2.70 8.26
N SER A 279 1.22 -1.99 9.38
CA SER A 279 2.44 -1.97 10.20
C SER A 279 2.87 -3.29 10.85
N THR A 280 2.17 -4.38 10.54
CA THR A 280 2.53 -5.73 11.00
C THR A 280 2.88 -6.65 9.83
N LYS A 281 2.99 -6.09 8.61
CA LYS A 281 3.18 -6.80 7.35
C LYS A 281 3.88 -5.93 6.30
N LYS A 282 5.11 -6.33 5.99
CA LYS A 282 5.94 -5.75 4.92
C LYS A 282 5.33 -5.67 3.51
N ASP A 283 4.30 -6.47 3.24
CA ASP A 283 3.54 -6.52 1.98
C ASP A 283 2.07 -6.68 2.38
N SER A 284 1.34 -5.57 2.35
CA SER A 284 -0.02 -5.45 2.88
C SER A 284 -1.05 -6.23 2.07
N ASP A 285 -0.89 -6.29 0.75
CA ASP A 285 -1.87 -6.88 -0.17
C ASP A 285 -1.46 -8.25 -0.75
N TYR A 286 -0.21 -8.65 -0.47
CA TYR A 286 0.45 -9.88 -0.89
C TYR A 286 0.65 -10.00 -2.40
N ASP A 287 0.82 -8.90 -3.11
CA ASP A 287 1.05 -8.92 -4.55
C ASP A 287 2.52 -9.17 -4.92
N GLY A 288 3.44 -8.99 -3.96
CA GLY A 288 4.88 -9.16 -4.09
C GLY A 288 5.69 -7.88 -4.26
N LEU A 289 5.04 -6.71 -4.21
CA LEU A 289 5.68 -5.43 -3.93
C LEU A 289 5.62 -5.14 -2.42
N LEU A 290 6.49 -4.26 -1.93
CA LEU A 290 6.64 -3.97 -0.51
C LEU A 290 6.10 -2.58 -0.20
N ASP A 291 5.50 -2.43 0.97
CA ASP A 291 4.80 -1.20 1.37
C ASP A 291 5.79 -0.02 1.46
N ASN A 292 6.96 -0.26 2.08
CA ASN A 292 8.05 0.70 2.18
C ASN A 292 9.04 0.74 1.01
N ASP A 293 8.62 0.51 -0.24
CA ASP A 293 9.57 0.64 -1.34
C ASP A 293 9.95 2.12 -1.59
N ILE A 294 10.78 2.72 -0.73
CA ILE A 294 11.36 4.07 -0.87
C ILE A 294 12.71 4.00 -1.60
N ASP A 295 13.34 2.84 -1.69
CA ASP A 295 14.60 2.60 -2.41
C ASP A 295 14.73 1.21 -3.08
N GLY A 296 13.73 0.34 -2.93
CA GLY A 296 13.66 -0.97 -3.57
C GLY A 296 13.85 -2.20 -2.72
N LEU A 297 13.86 -2.12 -1.39
CA LEU A 297 14.64 -3.09 -0.65
C LEU A 297 14.00 -3.54 0.67
N LEU A 298 13.93 -4.85 0.88
CA LEU A 298 13.82 -5.49 2.20
C LEU A 298 15.14 -6.17 2.61
N ASP A 299 16.24 -5.69 2.04
CA ASP A 299 17.62 -6.12 2.26
C ASP A 299 18.67 -5.13 1.72
N ASN A 300 18.29 -3.92 1.36
CA ASN A 300 19.02 -3.11 0.38
C ASN A 300 19.23 -3.70 -1.06
N SER A 301 18.43 -4.64 -1.64
CA SER A 301 18.64 -5.10 -3.05
C SER A 301 17.51 -5.52 -4.06
N ALA A 302 16.19 -5.51 -3.81
CA ALA A 302 15.23 -6.17 -4.75
C ALA A 302 14.36 -5.35 -5.73
N ARG A 303 14.48 -4.02 -5.86
CA ARG A 303 13.97 -3.27 -7.04
C ARG A 303 15.05 -2.98 -8.03
N LYS A 304 16.33 -3.04 -7.65
CA LYS A 304 17.45 -2.74 -8.54
C LYS A 304 18.39 -3.92 -8.68
N ILE A 305 18.70 -4.28 -9.93
CA ILE A 305 19.80 -5.21 -10.23
C ILE A 305 20.89 -4.39 -10.90
N ASP A 306 22.10 -4.40 -10.33
CA ASP A 306 23.25 -3.62 -10.80
C ASP A 306 22.92 -2.11 -10.96
N GLY A 307 22.17 -1.56 -10.01
CA GLY A 307 21.77 -0.14 -9.99
C GLY A 307 20.63 0.22 -10.95
N LYS A 308 20.07 -0.73 -11.71
CA LYS A 308 18.94 -0.50 -12.63
C LYS A 308 17.64 -0.99 -12.04
N VAL A 309 16.60 -0.17 -12.09
CA VAL A 309 15.25 -0.49 -11.60
C VAL A 309 14.61 -1.58 -12.48
N VAL A 310 14.23 -2.69 -11.84
CA VAL A 310 13.67 -3.93 -12.40
C VAL A 310 12.29 -4.30 -11.84
N LEU A 311 11.78 -3.59 -10.83
CA LEU A 311 10.40 -3.62 -10.36
C LEU A 311 9.87 -2.19 -10.13
N PRO A 312 8.55 -1.97 -10.07
CA PRO A 312 7.97 -0.70 -9.62
C PRO A 312 7.97 -0.59 -8.10
N LYS A 313 7.94 0.65 -7.59
CA LYS A 313 7.44 0.94 -6.23
C LYS A 313 5.95 0.62 -6.16
N ASP A 314 5.45 0.17 -5.00
CA ASP A 314 4.02 0.02 -4.77
C ASP A 314 3.33 1.40 -4.56
N PRO A 315 2.43 1.84 -5.46
CA PRO A 315 1.65 3.06 -5.27
C PRO A 315 0.37 2.87 -4.44
N ASP A 316 -0.03 1.64 -4.10
CA ASP A 316 -1.26 1.36 -3.36
C ASP A 316 -1.13 0.05 -2.52
N PRO A 317 -0.49 0.13 -1.35
CA PRO A 317 -0.22 -1.04 -0.48
C PRO A 317 -1.45 -1.86 -0.09
N TRP A 318 -2.65 -1.30 -0.23
CA TRP A 318 -3.89 -1.99 0.13
C TRP A 318 -4.54 -2.76 -1.03
N ASN A 319 -4.07 -2.58 -2.28
CA ASN A 319 -4.73 -3.09 -3.46
C ASN A 319 -3.74 -3.64 -4.48
N THR A 320 -3.91 -4.91 -4.89
CA THR A 320 -2.98 -5.56 -5.81
C THR A 320 -2.73 -4.75 -7.10
N ASN A 321 -1.46 -4.48 -7.38
CA ASN A 321 -0.95 -3.71 -8.52
C ASN A 321 -0.57 -4.61 -9.73
N GLY A 322 -0.76 -5.91 -9.58
CA GLY A 322 -0.63 -6.93 -10.60
C GLY A 322 -1.32 -8.22 -10.17
N PRO A 323 -1.37 -9.26 -11.01
CA PRO A 323 -1.86 -10.53 -10.54
C PRO A 323 -0.89 -11.14 -9.52
N ARG A 324 -1.37 -11.51 -8.33
CA ARG A 324 -0.50 -11.94 -7.21
C ARG A 324 0.59 -12.90 -7.64
N GLY A 325 1.85 -12.58 -7.32
CA GLY A 325 3.02 -13.39 -7.67
C GLY A 325 3.69 -13.03 -9.00
N ILE A 326 3.11 -12.12 -9.80
CA ILE A 326 3.75 -11.65 -11.03
C ILE A 326 5.06 -10.95 -10.75
N TRP A 327 5.12 -10.09 -9.73
CA TRP A 327 6.30 -9.29 -9.40
C TRP A 327 7.46 -10.15 -8.94
N LYS A 328 7.17 -11.14 -8.09
CA LYS A 328 8.12 -12.18 -7.72
C LYS A 328 8.66 -12.96 -8.92
N THR A 329 7.79 -13.26 -9.90
CA THR A 329 8.19 -13.96 -11.13
C THR A 329 9.08 -13.06 -11.98
N GLU A 330 8.65 -11.83 -12.28
CA GLU A 330 9.44 -10.85 -13.05
C GLU A 330 10.81 -10.68 -12.42
N PHE A 331 10.88 -10.38 -11.12
CA PHE A 331 12.15 -10.24 -10.41
C PHE A 331 13.05 -11.45 -10.54
N HIS A 332 12.51 -12.66 -10.38
CA HIS A 332 13.27 -13.90 -10.53
C HIS A 332 13.88 -14.02 -11.93
N GLU A 333 13.06 -13.82 -12.98
CA GLU A 333 13.53 -13.91 -14.37
C GLU A 333 14.58 -12.84 -14.70
N VAL A 334 14.45 -11.62 -14.15
CA VAL A 334 15.48 -10.58 -14.34
C VAL A 334 16.76 -10.92 -13.56
N LYS A 335 16.64 -11.31 -12.29
CA LYS A 335 17.77 -11.60 -11.40
C LYS A 335 18.67 -12.71 -11.93
N TYR A 336 18.07 -13.75 -12.49
CA TYR A 336 18.81 -14.87 -13.09
C TYR A 336 19.10 -14.67 -14.58
N ASN A 337 18.89 -13.44 -15.07
CA ASN A 337 19.30 -13.03 -16.40
C ASN A 337 18.64 -13.89 -17.49
N HIS A 338 17.34 -14.22 -17.33
CA HIS A 338 16.55 -15.08 -18.23
C HIS A 338 15.87 -14.31 -19.37
N TYR A 339 16.25 -13.06 -19.62
CA TYR A 339 15.74 -12.24 -20.73
C TYR A 339 16.77 -12.11 -21.86
N ALA A 340 16.33 -11.71 -23.05
CA ALA A 340 17.20 -11.37 -24.16
C ALA A 340 17.35 -9.84 -24.32
N THR A 341 18.52 -9.41 -24.80
CA THR A 341 18.86 -7.98 -25.00
C THR A 341 19.27 -7.66 -26.44
N THR A 342 19.55 -8.69 -27.24
CA THR A 342 20.01 -8.55 -28.63
C THR A 342 19.25 -9.48 -29.55
N LEU A 343 19.13 -9.04 -30.80
CA LEU A 343 18.54 -9.81 -31.89
C LEU A 343 19.62 -10.69 -32.53
N GLY A 344 19.25 -11.89 -32.98
CA GLY A 344 20.10 -12.73 -33.79
C GLY A 344 20.33 -12.17 -35.21
N ASP A 345 21.26 -12.79 -35.93
CA ASP A 345 21.67 -12.31 -37.26
C ASP A 345 20.68 -12.63 -38.38
N LYS A 346 19.81 -13.62 -38.16
CA LYS A 346 18.92 -14.17 -39.20
C LYS A 346 17.46 -13.74 -38.99
N TYR A 347 16.81 -13.42 -40.10
CA TYR A 347 15.35 -13.28 -40.15
C TYR A 347 14.68 -14.65 -40.05
N ASP A 348 13.56 -14.73 -39.33
CA ASP A 348 12.95 -16.02 -38.96
C ASP A 348 12.23 -16.72 -40.12
N THR A 349 11.86 -16.00 -41.18
CA THR A 349 11.16 -16.56 -42.34
C THR A 349 12.06 -16.79 -43.56
N ASN A 350 11.86 -17.91 -44.25
CA ASN A 350 12.59 -18.37 -45.44
C ASN A 350 11.91 -17.94 -46.76
N LEU A 351 11.69 -16.64 -46.99
CA LEU A 351 11.38 -16.14 -48.35
C LEU A 351 12.67 -16.03 -49.17
N SER A 352 12.65 -16.34 -50.47
CA SER A 352 13.80 -16.05 -51.33
C SER A 352 14.01 -14.55 -51.48
N LEU A 353 15.26 -14.10 -51.67
CA LEU A 353 15.61 -12.70 -51.94
C LEU A 353 14.82 -12.14 -53.15
N LEU A 354 14.55 -13.01 -54.13
CA LEU A 354 13.80 -12.70 -55.35
C LEU A 354 12.32 -12.40 -55.06
N LYS A 355 11.66 -13.22 -54.23
CA LYS A 355 10.28 -12.96 -53.79
C LYS A 355 10.19 -11.68 -52.96
N PHE A 356 11.17 -11.44 -52.07
CA PHE A 356 11.23 -10.21 -51.29
C PHE A 356 11.39 -8.95 -52.15
N LEU A 357 12.27 -8.98 -53.17
CA LEU A 357 12.39 -7.86 -54.12
C LEU A 357 11.11 -7.64 -54.93
N GLN A 358 10.45 -8.72 -55.37
CA GLN A 358 9.16 -8.64 -56.06
C GLN A 358 8.12 -7.94 -55.19
N TYR A 359 7.97 -8.35 -53.92
CA TYR A 359 6.99 -7.76 -53.01
C TYR A 359 7.31 -6.30 -52.65
N LYS A 360 8.59 -5.96 -52.48
CA LYS A 360 9.01 -4.57 -52.27
C LYS A 360 8.67 -3.69 -53.49
N LEU A 361 8.86 -4.20 -54.71
CA LEU A 361 8.51 -3.49 -55.94
C LEU A 361 7.00 -3.38 -56.13
N GLU A 362 6.25 -4.41 -55.75
CA GLU A 362 4.79 -4.47 -55.86
C GLU A 362 4.12 -3.47 -54.88
N ILE A 363 4.56 -3.42 -53.63
CA ILE A 363 4.10 -2.40 -52.67
C ILE A 363 4.57 -1.00 -53.10
N ALA A 364 5.84 -0.83 -53.51
CA ALA A 364 6.31 0.48 -53.99
C ALA A 364 5.51 0.98 -55.19
N LYS A 365 5.09 0.07 -56.08
CA LYS A 365 4.22 0.36 -57.21
C LYS A 365 2.83 0.81 -56.73
N ILE A 366 2.16 0.04 -55.88
CA ILE A 366 0.85 0.40 -55.29
C ILE A 366 0.92 1.78 -54.61
N MET A 367 2.00 2.05 -53.86
CA MET A 367 2.15 3.33 -53.15
C MET A 367 2.45 4.51 -54.09
N SER A 368 3.05 4.24 -55.26
CA SER A 368 3.33 5.24 -56.29
C SER A 368 2.14 5.55 -57.21
N GLU A 369 1.06 4.76 -57.14
CA GLU A 369 -0.13 4.98 -57.96
C GLU A 369 -0.86 6.28 -57.56
N ASP A 370 -1.51 6.94 -58.52
CA ASP A 370 -2.32 8.13 -58.23
C ASP A 370 -3.71 7.71 -57.74
N LYS A 371 -3.72 7.08 -56.57
CA LYS A 371 -4.91 6.53 -55.88
C LYS A 371 -5.12 7.24 -54.55
N SER A 372 -6.35 7.18 -54.03
CA SER A 372 -6.59 7.65 -52.66
C SER A 372 -5.77 6.82 -51.68
N PHE A 373 -5.36 7.41 -50.55
CA PHE A 373 -4.59 6.69 -49.53
C PHE A 373 -5.29 5.40 -49.06
N ILE A 374 -6.62 5.42 -48.99
CA ILE A 374 -7.43 4.27 -48.61
C ILE A 374 -7.35 3.16 -49.67
N ASP A 375 -7.42 3.49 -50.95
CA ASP A 375 -7.31 2.49 -52.02
C ASP A 375 -5.90 1.87 -52.06
N LYS A 376 -4.86 2.67 -51.81
CA LYS A 376 -3.48 2.17 -51.69
C LYS A 376 -3.31 1.22 -50.52
N VAL A 377 -3.90 1.54 -49.37
CA VAL A 377 -3.87 0.71 -48.17
C VAL A 377 -4.69 -0.56 -48.38
N HIS A 378 -5.86 -0.45 -49.02
CA HIS A 378 -6.70 -1.60 -49.35
C HIS A 378 -5.99 -2.55 -50.32
N ASP A 379 -5.42 -2.04 -51.41
CA ASP A 379 -4.65 -2.83 -52.38
C ASP A 379 -3.42 -3.48 -51.74
N ALA A 380 -2.76 -2.79 -50.81
CA ALA A 380 -1.64 -3.34 -50.06
C ALA A 380 -2.06 -4.48 -49.10
N ILE A 381 -3.25 -4.37 -48.49
CA ILE A 381 -3.80 -5.37 -47.56
C ILE A 381 -4.42 -6.57 -48.29
N ASP A 382 -5.07 -6.34 -49.44
CA ASP A 382 -5.85 -7.36 -50.18
C ASP A 382 -4.99 -8.15 -51.18
N SER A 383 -3.79 -7.65 -51.45
CA SER A 383 -2.78 -8.39 -52.18
C SER A 383 -2.44 -9.70 -51.44
N LYS A 384 -2.33 -10.83 -52.17
CA LYS A 384 -1.88 -12.17 -51.65
C LYS A 384 -0.60 -12.11 -50.79
N THR A 385 0.10 -11.00 -50.88
CA THR A 385 1.24 -10.57 -50.10
C THR A 385 0.95 -10.32 -48.62
N ALA A 386 -0.15 -9.70 -48.18
CA ALA A 386 -0.26 -9.21 -46.79
C ALA A 386 -0.17 -10.31 -45.70
N GLU A 387 -0.77 -11.49 -45.93
CA GLU A 387 -0.75 -12.61 -44.98
C GLU A 387 0.63 -13.28 -44.85
N GLU A 388 1.38 -13.44 -45.96
CA GLU A 388 2.74 -14.03 -45.96
C GLU A 388 3.85 -12.99 -45.69
N VAL A 389 3.60 -11.72 -45.97
CA VAL A 389 4.57 -10.62 -45.91
C VAL A 389 4.61 -9.96 -44.52
N GLY A 390 3.54 -10.02 -43.72
CA GLY A 390 3.49 -9.38 -42.39
C GLY A 390 4.74 -9.64 -41.53
N SER A 391 5.14 -10.89 -41.37
CA SER A 391 6.35 -11.30 -40.62
C SER A 391 7.67 -10.73 -41.17
N ARG A 392 7.80 -10.64 -42.50
CA ARG A 392 9.09 -10.35 -43.18
C ARG A 392 9.22 -8.90 -43.65
N ALA A 393 8.12 -8.22 -43.98
CA ALA A 393 8.10 -6.78 -44.16
C ALA A 393 8.42 -6.07 -42.85
N LEU A 394 7.94 -6.61 -41.72
CA LEU A 394 8.28 -6.11 -40.38
C LEU A 394 9.72 -6.38 -39.96
N MET A 395 10.47 -7.16 -40.75
CA MET A 395 11.89 -7.44 -40.50
C MET A 395 12.12 -8.06 -39.11
N PHE A 396 11.20 -8.90 -38.63
CA PHE A 396 11.34 -9.53 -37.31
C PHE A 396 12.53 -10.48 -37.28
N LYS A 397 13.28 -10.41 -36.17
CA LYS A 397 14.43 -11.25 -35.89
C LYS A 397 14.18 -12.01 -34.60
N ARG A 398 14.63 -13.26 -34.57
CA ARG A 398 14.63 -14.06 -33.36
C ARG A 398 15.67 -13.51 -32.40
N ASP A 399 15.36 -13.47 -31.11
CA ASP A 399 16.32 -13.07 -30.09
C ASP A 399 17.48 -14.09 -29.97
N THR A 400 18.57 -13.68 -29.31
CA THR A 400 19.76 -14.55 -29.11
C THR A 400 19.53 -15.76 -28.21
N LYS A 401 18.42 -15.79 -27.46
CA LYS A 401 18.02 -16.93 -26.62
C LYS A 401 17.06 -17.88 -27.32
N GLY A 402 16.59 -17.52 -28.51
CA GLY A 402 15.62 -18.29 -29.27
C GLY A 402 14.19 -18.20 -28.76
N SER A 403 13.90 -17.38 -27.73
CA SER A 403 12.60 -17.38 -27.03
C SER A 403 11.46 -16.81 -27.87
N ALA A 404 11.71 -15.72 -28.59
CA ALA A 404 10.72 -15.02 -29.38
C ALA A 404 11.35 -14.31 -30.58
N ILE A 405 10.48 -13.85 -31.47
CA ILE A 405 10.77 -12.93 -32.57
C ILE A 405 10.28 -11.53 -32.19
N HIS A 406 11.11 -10.52 -32.45
CA HIS A 406 10.86 -9.14 -32.01
C HIS A 406 10.96 -8.14 -33.15
N SER A 407 10.34 -6.98 -32.95
CA SER A 407 10.50 -5.79 -33.77
C SER A 407 11.95 -5.31 -33.83
N GLN A 408 12.31 -4.72 -34.97
CA GLN A 408 13.45 -3.83 -35.06
C GLN A 408 12.99 -2.39 -34.84
N VAL A 409 13.91 -1.50 -34.45
CA VAL A 409 13.60 -0.06 -34.37
C VAL A 409 13.33 0.52 -35.76
N LYS A 410 14.14 0.14 -36.75
CA LYS A 410 13.96 0.54 -38.15
C LYS A 410 13.16 -0.52 -38.89
N THR A 411 11.85 -0.32 -39.00
CA THR A 411 10.94 -1.16 -39.78
C THR A 411 10.24 -0.33 -40.84
N TRP A 412 9.62 -0.97 -41.82
CA TRP A 412 8.80 -0.27 -42.80
C TRP A 412 7.58 0.45 -42.17
N GLN A 413 7.07 -0.02 -41.03
CA GLN A 413 6.02 0.65 -40.27
C GLN A 413 6.43 2.00 -39.73
N TRP A 414 7.74 2.28 -39.63
CA TRP A 414 8.24 3.63 -39.40
C TRP A 414 7.66 4.66 -40.40
N TYR A 415 7.41 4.23 -41.65
CA TYR A 415 6.90 5.10 -42.71
C TYR A 415 5.38 5.23 -42.74
N PHE A 416 4.66 4.36 -42.02
CA PHE A 416 3.20 4.25 -42.09
C PHE A 416 2.50 4.33 -40.74
N GLY A 417 3.21 4.32 -39.62
CA GLY A 417 2.61 4.44 -38.30
C GLY A 417 1.52 3.40 -38.01
N TYR A 418 0.59 3.81 -37.15
CA TYR A 418 -0.55 3.05 -36.69
C TYR A 418 -1.86 3.65 -37.22
N ASN A 419 -2.85 2.83 -37.53
CA ASN A 419 -4.19 3.28 -37.95
C ASN A 419 -5.26 2.43 -37.26
N ASP A 420 -6.38 3.04 -36.90
CA ASP A 420 -7.53 2.32 -36.34
C ASP A 420 -8.03 1.14 -37.22
N LEU A 421 -7.72 1.09 -38.51
CA LEU A 421 -8.00 -0.07 -39.39
C LEU A 421 -7.23 -1.33 -38.99
N TYR A 422 -6.03 -1.21 -38.41
CA TYR A 422 -5.28 -2.36 -37.91
C TYR A 422 -6.07 -3.08 -36.81
N ASP A 423 -6.74 -2.33 -35.93
CA ASP A 423 -7.58 -2.91 -34.87
C ASP A 423 -8.72 -3.78 -35.42
N VAL A 424 -9.31 -3.35 -36.54
CA VAL A 424 -10.41 -4.05 -37.20
C VAL A 424 -9.90 -5.31 -37.87
N ALA A 425 -8.81 -5.20 -38.65
CA ALA A 425 -8.18 -6.34 -39.30
C ALA A 425 -7.76 -7.42 -38.28
N PHE A 426 -7.14 -7.02 -37.16
CA PHE A 426 -6.69 -7.96 -36.13
C PHE A 426 -7.83 -8.61 -35.36
N TRP A 427 -8.92 -7.88 -35.11
CA TRP A 427 -10.11 -8.44 -34.46
C TRP A 427 -10.76 -9.51 -35.34
N ILE A 428 -10.95 -9.22 -36.63
CA ILE A 428 -11.53 -10.16 -37.60
C ILE A 428 -10.68 -11.43 -37.71
N ALA A 429 -9.35 -11.28 -37.78
CA ALA A 429 -8.45 -12.41 -38.03
C ALA A 429 -8.34 -13.41 -36.87
N THR A 430 -8.45 -12.97 -35.61
CA THR A 430 -8.05 -13.82 -34.47
C THR A 430 -9.10 -13.98 -33.38
N GLN A 431 -9.98 -12.99 -33.17
CA GLN A 431 -10.94 -12.93 -32.05
C GLN A 431 -10.32 -13.14 -30.64
N ASN A 432 -8.99 -13.22 -30.54
CA ASN A 432 -8.22 -13.60 -29.37
C ASN A 432 -7.08 -12.61 -29.10
N MET A 433 -7.23 -11.38 -29.61
CA MET A 433 -6.36 -10.25 -29.36
C MET A 433 -7.12 -9.19 -28.56
N ARG A 434 -6.52 -8.70 -27.48
CA ARG A 434 -7.03 -7.56 -26.70
C ARG A 434 -6.08 -6.38 -26.93
N ARG A 435 -6.62 -5.15 -26.93
CA ARG A 435 -5.87 -3.90 -27.11
C ARG A 435 -6.33 -2.82 -26.13
N GLU A 436 -5.42 -1.92 -25.74
CA GLU A 436 -5.73 -0.71 -24.98
C GLU A 436 -4.98 0.49 -25.57
N LYS A 437 -5.55 1.69 -25.39
CA LYS A 437 -5.07 2.95 -25.95
C LYS A 437 -5.00 4.01 -24.85
N PHE A 438 -3.84 4.62 -24.68
CA PHE A 438 -3.61 5.67 -23.68
C PHE A 438 -3.21 6.95 -24.38
N LYS A 439 -4.18 7.81 -24.67
CA LYS A 439 -3.96 9.13 -25.32
C LYS A 439 -3.60 10.16 -24.26
N PHE A 440 -2.57 10.97 -24.50
CA PHE A 440 -2.13 12.05 -23.62
C PHE A 440 -1.51 13.19 -24.43
N HIS A 441 -1.45 14.39 -23.84
CA HIS A 441 -1.00 15.59 -24.54
C HIS A 441 0.06 16.33 -23.71
N PRO A 442 1.36 16.15 -24.00
CA PRO A 442 2.42 16.86 -23.30
C PRO A 442 2.38 18.36 -23.62
N ASN A 443 2.62 19.20 -22.60
CA ASN A 443 2.48 20.65 -22.75
C ASN A 443 3.49 21.23 -23.76
N GLY A 444 2.97 21.80 -24.85
CA GLY A 444 3.75 22.37 -25.95
C GLY A 444 4.28 21.35 -26.95
N GLU A 445 3.80 20.11 -26.89
CA GLU A 445 4.15 19.01 -27.80
C GLU A 445 2.92 18.50 -28.56
N ASN A 446 3.13 17.64 -29.54
CA ASN A 446 2.03 17.00 -30.27
C ASN A 446 1.30 15.98 -29.39
N GLU A 447 0.02 15.74 -29.68
CA GLU A 447 -0.75 14.67 -29.04
C GLU A 447 -0.06 13.31 -29.24
N GLN A 448 0.00 12.52 -28.17
CA GLN A 448 0.65 11.22 -28.11
C GLN A 448 -0.38 10.13 -27.78
N ILE A 449 -0.08 8.91 -28.21
CA ILE A 449 -0.80 7.70 -27.82
C ILE A 449 0.18 6.57 -27.53
N ILE A 450 -0.03 5.89 -26.40
CA ILE A 450 0.53 4.55 -26.19
C ILE A 450 -0.54 3.55 -26.61
N TRP A 451 -0.19 2.68 -27.55
CA TRP A 451 -1.00 1.55 -27.97
C TRP A 451 -0.35 0.27 -27.47
N THR A 452 -1.13 -0.59 -26.83
CA THR A 452 -0.67 -1.90 -26.39
C THR A 452 -1.66 -2.96 -26.81
N TRP A 453 -1.16 -4.14 -27.18
CA TRP A 453 -1.99 -5.32 -27.40
C TRP A 453 -1.32 -6.57 -26.84
N ARG A 454 -2.15 -7.57 -26.56
CA ARG A 454 -1.72 -8.92 -26.19
C ARG A 454 -2.69 -9.95 -26.74
N GLY A 455 -2.18 -11.12 -27.07
CA GLY A 455 -3.01 -12.21 -27.55
C GLY A 455 -2.32 -13.04 -28.59
N ASP A 456 -3.14 -13.63 -29.44
CA ASP A 456 -2.65 -14.56 -30.45
C ASP A 456 -2.66 -13.95 -31.84
N TYR A 457 -1.58 -14.16 -32.58
CA TYR A 457 -1.40 -13.69 -33.95
C TYR A 457 -1.21 -14.90 -34.86
N TYR A 458 -2.22 -15.22 -35.68
CA TYR A 458 -2.32 -16.49 -36.43
C TYR A 458 -1.00 -17.03 -37.01
N ASN A 459 -0.20 -16.18 -37.68
CA ASN A 459 1.07 -16.59 -38.31
C ASN A 459 2.34 -16.44 -37.43
N LEU A 460 2.27 -15.70 -36.33
CA LEU A 460 3.42 -15.40 -35.46
C LEU A 460 3.32 -16.07 -34.07
N GLY A 461 2.16 -16.66 -33.76
CA GLY A 461 1.83 -17.22 -32.46
C GLY A 461 1.41 -16.16 -31.45
N THR A 462 1.45 -16.55 -30.19
CA THR A 462 1.14 -15.68 -29.05
C THR A 462 2.19 -14.59 -28.88
N GLY A 463 1.73 -13.36 -28.63
CA GLY A 463 2.59 -12.19 -28.49
C GLY A 463 1.96 -11.02 -27.73
N ALA A 464 2.74 -9.95 -27.65
CA ALA A 464 2.32 -8.67 -27.10
C ALA A 464 3.14 -7.51 -27.69
N GLU A 465 2.64 -6.29 -27.48
CA GLU A 465 3.24 -5.06 -27.97
C GLU A 465 3.00 -3.89 -27.03
N ILE A 466 3.97 -2.97 -27.02
CA ILE A 466 3.82 -1.59 -26.55
C ILE A 466 4.42 -0.67 -27.63
N GLY A 467 3.64 0.27 -28.14
CA GLY A 467 4.08 1.26 -29.13
C GLY A 467 3.65 2.67 -28.76
N MET A 468 4.50 3.65 -29.05
CA MET A 468 4.24 5.07 -28.84
C MET A 468 4.18 5.81 -30.18
N TYR A 469 3.12 6.59 -30.35
CA TYR A 469 2.80 7.27 -31.60
C TYR A 469 2.36 8.71 -31.35
N GLU A 470 2.53 9.59 -32.33
CA GLU A 470 2.27 11.03 -32.28
C GLU A 470 1.45 11.50 -33.50
N ASN A 471 1.01 12.77 -33.46
CA ASN A 471 0.46 13.47 -34.63
C ASN A 471 -0.74 12.77 -35.31
N PRO A 472 -1.89 12.69 -34.62
CA PRO A 472 -3.07 12.05 -35.20
C PRO A 472 -3.55 12.80 -36.44
N LEU A 473 -3.61 12.09 -37.57
CA LEU A 473 -4.28 12.51 -38.79
C LEU A 473 -5.66 11.88 -38.81
N THR A 474 -6.69 12.71 -38.64
CA THR A 474 -8.08 12.26 -38.72
C THR A 474 -8.56 12.30 -40.17
N PHE A 475 -8.90 11.13 -40.71
CA PHE A 475 -9.54 10.99 -42.00
C PHE A 475 -11.03 10.81 -41.79
N SER A 476 -11.81 11.66 -42.45
CA SER A 476 -13.26 11.61 -42.40
C SER A 476 -13.79 11.26 -43.78
N PHE A 477 -14.49 10.13 -43.91
CA PHE A 477 -15.17 9.80 -45.16
C PHE A 477 -16.66 9.63 -44.95
N MET A 478 -17.42 10.18 -45.88
CA MET A 478 -18.86 9.98 -45.95
C MET A 478 -19.13 8.72 -46.75
N ILE A 479 -19.77 7.72 -46.13
CA ILE A 479 -20.30 6.58 -46.87
C ILE A 479 -21.53 7.08 -47.64
N LYS A 480 -21.31 7.53 -48.88
CA LYS A 480 -22.42 7.83 -49.80
C LYS A 480 -22.92 6.49 -50.36
N SER A 481 -24.10 6.07 -49.90
CA SER A 481 -25.01 5.10 -50.54
C SER A 481 -24.36 4.07 -51.48
N PHE A 482 -24.43 2.78 -51.13
CA PHE A 482 -24.17 1.66 -52.04
C PHE A 482 -25.21 1.58 -53.16
N LYS A 483 -25.10 2.47 -54.14
CA LYS A 483 -25.76 2.39 -55.44
C LYS A 483 -24.80 2.91 -56.47
N ASP A 484 -23.80 2.10 -56.81
CA ASP A 484 -23.46 1.97 -58.22
C ASP A 484 -22.94 0.58 -58.56
N THR A 485 -23.42 0.09 -59.70
CA THR A 485 -23.40 -1.27 -60.20
C THR A 485 -21.99 -1.75 -60.54
N HIS A 486 -21.48 -2.74 -59.79
CA HIS A 486 -20.54 -3.84 -60.16
C HIS A 486 -19.75 -4.28 -58.92
N ILE A 487 -20.45 -4.86 -57.94
CA ILE A 487 -19.82 -5.50 -56.79
C ILE A 487 -20.27 -6.95 -56.80
N ASP A 488 -19.30 -7.85 -57.00
CA ASP A 488 -19.44 -9.30 -57.03
C ASP A 488 -20.17 -9.81 -55.77
N GLU A 489 -20.90 -10.93 -55.91
CA GLU A 489 -21.66 -11.55 -54.82
C GLU A 489 -20.78 -11.87 -53.59
N ASP A 490 -19.47 -12.02 -53.76
CA ASP A 490 -18.49 -12.28 -52.71
C ASP A 490 -18.28 -11.08 -51.75
N MET A 491 -18.45 -9.84 -52.22
CA MET A 491 -18.29 -8.64 -51.38
C MET A 491 -19.54 -8.28 -50.58
N LYS A 492 -20.73 -8.77 -50.97
CA LYS A 492 -21.99 -8.48 -50.24
C LYS A 492 -21.98 -9.06 -48.84
N ASP A 493 -21.35 -10.21 -48.65
CA ASP A 493 -21.28 -10.90 -47.35
C ASP A 493 -20.24 -10.24 -46.41
N TRP A 494 -19.14 -9.74 -46.99
CA TRP A 494 -18.13 -8.96 -46.28
C TRP A 494 -18.68 -7.58 -45.86
N VAL A 495 -19.35 -6.85 -46.77
CA VAL A 495 -19.98 -5.55 -46.47
C VAL A 495 -21.03 -5.67 -45.37
N LYS A 496 -21.87 -6.73 -45.40
CA LYS A 496 -22.87 -6.96 -44.35
C LYS A 496 -22.25 -7.24 -42.99
N LYS A 497 -21.15 -8.00 -42.94
CA LYS A 497 -20.36 -8.21 -41.71
C LYS A 497 -19.75 -6.89 -41.21
N VAL A 498 -19.16 -6.09 -42.08
CA VAL A 498 -18.59 -4.77 -41.74
C VAL A 498 -19.67 -3.81 -41.22
N GLU A 499 -20.86 -3.79 -41.83
CA GLU A 499 -22.00 -2.97 -41.37
C GLU A 499 -22.50 -3.40 -39.98
N ASP A 500 -22.61 -4.71 -39.71
CA ASP A 500 -23.02 -5.21 -38.40
C ASP A 500 -21.93 -4.99 -37.32
N ILE A 501 -20.65 -4.99 -37.73
CA ILE A 501 -19.50 -4.61 -36.90
C ILE A 501 -19.56 -3.13 -36.54
N ILE A 502 -19.74 -2.21 -37.51
CA ILE A 502 -19.80 -0.76 -37.23
C ILE A 502 -20.98 -0.39 -36.31
N LYS A 503 -22.11 -1.11 -36.39
CA LYS A 503 -23.27 -0.95 -35.48
C LYS A 503 -22.97 -1.33 -34.03
N MET A 504 -21.96 -2.17 -33.76
CA MET A 504 -21.54 -2.53 -32.39
C MET A 504 -20.56 -1.51 -31.77
N TYR A 505 -19.87 -0.70 -32.58
CA TYR A 505 -18.81 0.21 -32.13
C TYR A 505 -19.16 1.71 -32.26
N THR A 506 -20.38 2.02 -32.71
CA THR A 506 -20.92 3.39 -32.75
C THR A 506 -22.29 3.41 -32.07
N THR A 507 -22.56 4.40 -31.20
CA THR A 507 -23.89 4.61 -30.60
C THR A 507 -24.85 5.35 -31.51
N SER A 508 -24.39 5.79 -32.68
CA SER A 508 -25.21 6.48 -33.66
C SER A 508 -25.89 5.48 -34.60
N PRO A 509 -27.21 5.57 -34.82
CA PRO A 509 -27.87 4.75 -35.83
C PRO A 509 -27.21 5.02 -37.18
N ILE A 510 -26.80 3.98 -37.89
CA ILE A 510 -26.31 4.11 -39.28
C ILE A 510 -27.51 4.40 -40.17
N LEU A 511 -27.94 5.66 -40.17
CA LEU A 511 -28.51 6.33 -41.32
C LEU A 511 -27.47 7.36 -41.73
N TYR A 512 -26.75 7.12 -42.83
CA TYR A 512 -25.83 8.07 -43.46
C TYR A 512 -24.84 8.76 -42.50
N GLY A 513 -23.69 8.11 -42.23
CA GLY A 513 -22.75 8.59 -41.22
C GLY A 513 -21.32 8.70 -41.73
N LYS A 514 -20.69 9.84 -41.43
CA LYS A 514 -19.25 10.10 -41.54
C LYS A 514 -18.47 9.12 -40.65
N VAL A 515 -17.56 8.33 -41.22
CA VAL A 515 -16.62 7.49 -40.46
C VAL A 515 -15.35 8.29 -40.26
N GLU A 516 -14.91 8.43 -39.00
CA GLU A 516 -13.65 9.07 -38.64
C GLU A 516 -12.64 8.00 -38.25
N LEU A 517 -11.56 7.88 -39.03
CA LEU A 517 -10.40 7.05 -38.72
C LEU A 517 -9.24 7.93 -38.29
N VAL A 518 -8.54 7.54 -37.24
CA VAL A 518 -7.33 8.25 -36.80
C VAL A 518 -6.10 7.43 -37.15
N HIS A 519 -5.17 8.10 -37.82
CA HIS A 519 -3.85 7.57 -38.13
C HIS A 519 -2.81 8.27 -37.28
N TRP A 520 -1.92 7.52 -36.65
CA TRP A 520 -0.89 8.02 -35.77
C TRP A 520 0.48 7.71 -36.35
N LEU A 521 1.35 8.71 -36.39
CA LEU A 521 2.73 8.55 -36.87
C LEU A 521 3.61 7.99 -35.74
N PRO A 522 4.67 7.21 -36.03
CA PRO A 522 5.62 6.79 -35.02
C PRO A 522 6.20 7.99 -34.29
N THR A 523 6.36 7.89 -32.97
CA THR A 523 7.05 8.95 -32.23
C THR A 523 8.51 9.04 -32.69
N LYS A 524 9.02 10.27 -32.81
CA LYS A 524 10.44 10.49 -33.09
C LYS A 524 11.32 10.29 -31.85
N ASP A 525 10.71 10.35 -30.67
CA ASP A 525 11.38 10.19 -29.40
C ASP A 525 11.45 8.71 -29.04
N HIS A 526 12.50 8.03 -29.48
CA HIS A 526 12.75 6.64 -29.08
C HIS A 526 13.15 6.60 -27.61
N LEU A 527 12.50 5.73 -26.83
CA LEU A 527 12.68 5.61 -25.39
C LEU A 527 13.13 4.20 -25.02
N PRO A 528 13.92 4.01 -23.94
CA PRO A 528 14.17 2.67 -23.43
C PRO A 528 12.85 1.97 -23.08
N MET A 529 12.63 0.79 -23.66
CA MET A 529 11.43 -0.01 -23.40
C MET A 529 11.78 -1.45 -23.07
N THR A 530 10.97 -2.08 -22.21
CA THR A 530 11.03 -3.53 -21.95
C THR A 530 9.67 -4.16 -22.12
N LEU A 531 9.65 -5.45 -22.46
CA LEU A 531 8.43 -6.22 -22.65
C LEU A 531 8.63 -7.68 -22.24
N SER A 532 7.93 -8.07 -21.18
CA SER A 532 7.81 -9.43 -20.69
C SER A 532 6.39 -9.94 -20.92
N LEU A 533 6.26 -11.16 -21.43
CA LEU A 533 4.97 -11.83 -21.62
C LEU A 533 4.96 -13.16 -20.86
N TYR A 534 3.95 -13.30 -20.02
CA TYR A 534 3.70 -14.52 -19.24
C TYR A 534 2.36 -15.14 -19.58
N GLU A 535 2.25 -16.44 -19.38
CA GLU A 535 0.98 -17.15 -19.37
C GLU A 535 0.67 -17.68 -17.97
N HIS A 536 -0.55 -17.45 -17.51
CA HIS A 536 -1.09 -18.05 -16.28
C HIS A 536 -1.45 -19.52 -16.55
N GLU A 537 -0.74 -20.44 -15.88
CA GLU A 537 -0.90 -21.89 -16.11
C GLU A 537 -1.99 -22.49 -15.22
N TYR A 538 -1.71 -22.55 -13.91
CA TYR A 538 -2.55 -23.19 -12.91
C TYR A 538 -2.35 -22.53 -11.55
N SER A 539 -3.39 -22.57 -10.73
CA SER A 539 -3.24 -22.31 -9.31
C SER A 539 -2.81 -23.58 -8.59
N TYR A 540 -1.81 -23.49 -7.72
CA TYR A 540 -1.39 -24.59 -6.85
C TYR A 540 -1.65 -24.23 -5.39
N THR A 541 -1.74 -25.24 -4.53
CA THR A 541 -1.95 -25.04 -3.09
C THR A 541 -0.66 -25.34 -2.36
N GLU A 542 -0.08 -24.35 -1.70
CA GLU A 542 1.01 -24.53 -0.75
C GLU A 542 0.53 -24.11 0.63
N LYS A 543 0.65 -24.98 1.64
CA LYS A 543 0.20 -24.71 3.02
C LYS A 543 -1.24 -24.16 3.11
N ASN A 544 -2.18 -24.74 2.35
CA ASN A 544 -3.58 -24.30 2.24
C ASN A 544 -3.80 -22.89 1.64
N LYS A 545 -2.78 -22.27 1.03
CA LYS A 545 -2.92 -21.04 0.26
C LYS A 545 -2.86 -21.33 -1.23
N LYS A 546 -3.85 -20.84 -1.96
CA LYS A 546 -3.90 -20.96 -3.42
C LYS A 546 -2.99 -19.89 -4.02
N MET A 547 -2.03 -20.28 -4.85
CA MET A 547 -1.02 -19.40 -5.43
C MET A 547 -1.08 -19.45 -6.95
N ASN A 548 -0.84 -18.32 -7.59
CA ASN A 548 -0.70 -18.24 -9.04
C ASN A 548 0.68 -18.72 -9.50
N ARG A 549 0.74 -19.26 -10.71
CA ARG A 549 1.97 -19.62 -11.40
C ARG A 549 1.96 -18.99 -12.80
N PHE A 550 3.05 -18.30 -13.12
CA PHE A 550 3.25 -17.65 -14.41
C PHE A 550 4.40 -18.33 -15.15
N LYS A 551 4.13 -18.81 -16.36
CA LYS A 551 5.15 -19.33 -17.27
C LYS A 551 5.66 -18.19 -18.16
N PRO A 552 6.97 -17.90 -18.20
CA PRO A 552 7.50 -16.93 -19.15
C PRO A 552 7.36 -17.47 -20.57
N LEU A 553 6.77 -16.66 -21.45
CA LEU A 553 6.76 -16.93 -22.90
C LEU A 553 7.98 -16.28 -23.55
N PHE A 554 8.24 -15.01 -23.21
CA PHE A 554 9.49 -14.32 -23.53
C PHE A 554 9.69 -13.11 -22.63
N LEU A 555 10.94 -12.66 -22.50
CA LEU A 555 11.32 -11.41 -21.88
C LEU A 555 12.32 -10.68 -22.77
N TRP A 556 11.95 -9.46 -23.18
CA TRP A 556 12.73 -8.64 -24.11
C TRP A 556 13.13 -7.32 -23.47
N ARG A 557 14.44 -7.11 -23.32
CA ARG A 557 15.03 -5.92 -22.68
C ARG A 557 16.15 -5.36 -23.57
N PRO A 558 15.83 -4.83 -24.77
CA PRO A 558 16.83 -4.29 -25.67
C PRO A 558 17.58 -3.11 -25.04
N THR A 559 18.85 -2.94 -25.39
CA THR A 559 19.64 -1.76 -24.98
C THR A 559 19.39 -0.56 -25.90
N GLU A 560 18.94 -0.80 -27.13
CA GLU A 560 18.59 0.27 -28.07
C GLU A 560 17.21 0.85 -27.71
N PRO A 561 17.05 2.19 -27.64
CA PRO A 561 15.75 2.83 -27.45
C PRO A 561 14.75 2.46 -28.56
N GLN A 562 13.49 2.25 -28.17
CA GLN A 562 12.38 1.82 -29.01
C GLN A 562 11.32 2.92 -29.11
N TRP A 563 10.68 3.05 -30.26
CA TRP A 563 9.36 3.71 -30.37
C TRP A 563 8.23 2.67 -30.31
N TRP A 564 8.55 1.41 -30.59
CA TRP A 564 7.67 0.26 -30.52
C TRP A 564 8.49 -1.00 -30.19
N ILE A 565 8.10 -1.70 -29.12
CA ILE A 565 8.57 -3.01 -28.71
C ILE A 565 7.50 -4.12 -28.88
N THR A 566 7.83 -5.23 -29.56
CA THR A 566 7.00 -6.47 -29.62
C THR A 566 7.78 -7.71 -29.21
N GLY A 567 7.04 -8.78 -28.92
CA GLY A 567 7.55 -10.14 -29.05
C GLY A 567 6.46 -11.13 -29.43
N PHE A 568 6.82 -12.16 -30.20
CA PHE A 568 5.96 -13.30 -30.52
C PHE A 568 6.72 -14.61 -30.36
N THR A 569 6.06 -15.65 -29.91
CA THR A 569 6.67 -16.98 -29.70
C THR A 569 7.22 -17.62 -30.99
N GLY A 570 6.59 -17.37 -32.15
CA GLY A 570 7.09 -17.74 -33.48
C GLY A 570 7.19 -19.26 -33.76
N ASN A 571 6.71 -20.12 -32.85
CA ASN A 571 6.84 -21.58 -32.92
C ASN A 571 5.48 -22.29 -33.03
N GLY A 572 4.43 -21.58 -33.46
CA GLY A 572 3.06 -22.10 -33.50
C GLY A 572 2.43 -22.28 -32.11
N TYR A 573 2.97 -21.63 -31.08
CA TYR A 573 2.36 -21.61 -29.76
C TYR A 573 1.23 -20.58 -29.71
N HIS A 574 0.03 -21.05 -29.38
CA HIS A 574 -1.19 -20.25 -29.35
C HIS A 574 -1.89 -20.41 -27.99
N THR A 575 -2.15 -19.29 -27.30
CA THR A 575 -2.94 -19.27 -26.06
C THR A 575 -3.94 -18.12 -26.05
N LYS A 576 -4.86 -18.15 -25.07
CA LYS A 576 -5.92 -17.16 -24.94
C LYS A 576 -5.39 -15.87 -24.34
N ALA A 577 -5.75 -14.72 -24.91
CA ALA A 577 -5.41 -13.42 -24.35
C ALA A 577 -5.82 -13.27 -22.88
N ALA A 578 -6.92 -13.91 -22.44
CA ALA A 578 -7.36 -13.87 -21.05
C ALA A 578 -6.36 -14.46 -20.04
N LYS A 579 -5.48 -15.38 -20.48
CA LYS A 579 -4.45 -16.01 -19.63
C LYS A 579 -3.12 -15.26 -19.60
N LEU A 580 -2.94 -14.31 -20.51
CA LEU A 580 -1.67 -13.62 -20.63
C LEU A 580 -1.49 -12.62 -19.49
N VAL A 581 -0.26 -12.27 -19.19
CA VAL A 581 0.10 -11.14 -18.35
C VAL A 581 1.25 -10.42 -19.03
N VAL A 582 1.05 -9.15 -19.34
CA VAL A 582 2.08 -8.27 -19.88
C VAL A 582 2.69 -7.49 -18.73
N VAL A 583 4.02 -7.48 -18.65
CA VAL A 583 4.79 -6.55 -17.81
C VAL A 583 5.76 -5.84 -18.74
N GLY A 584 5.59 -4.54 -18.94
CA GLY A 584 6.49 -3.75 -19.78
C GLY A 584 6.85 -2.43 -19.12
N THR A 585 7.86 -1.77 -19.66
CA THR A 585 8.30 -0.45 -19.17
C THR A 585 8.52 0.52 -20.31
N ILE A 586 8.26 1.80 -20.07
CA ILE A 586 8.74 2.91 -20.88
C ILE A 586 9.48 3.87 -19.95
N ASP A 587 10.74 4.15 -20.25
CA ASP A 587 11.56 5.10 -19.49
C ASP A 587 11.49 6.49 -20.12
N PHE A 588 10.81 7.42 -19.45
CA PHE A 588 10.66 8.82 -19.85
C PHE A 588 11.71 9.74 -19.19
N SER A 589 12.81 9.19 -18.65
CA SER A 589 13.88 10.00 -18.08
C SER A 589 14.43 10.99 -19.12
N GLY A 590 14.45 12.29 -18.80
CA GLY A 590 14.77 13.37 -19.75
C GLY A 590 13.61 13.81 -20.65
N LYS A 591 12.41 13.26 -20.45
CA LYS A 591 11.15 13.61 -21.14
C LYS A 591 10.04 13.83 -20.11
N GLU A 592 10.32 14.62 -19.08
CA GLU A 592 9.45 14.84 -17.92
C GLU A 592 8.06 15.34 -18.32
N LYS A 593 7.97 16.20 -19.35
CA LYS A 593 6.67 16.68 -19.86
C LYS A 593 5.76 15.53 -20.34
N TYR A 594 6.33 14.50 -20.96
CA TYR A 594 5.59 13.34 -21.45
C TYR A 594 5.13 12.50 -20.27
N TYR A 595 6.03 12.25 -19.32
CA TYR A 595 5.74 11.53 -18.08
C TYR A 595 4.60 12.19 -17.29
N GLU A 596 4.70 13.48 -17.00
CA GLU A 596 3.69 14.20 -16.20
C GLU A 596 2.33 14.26 -16.93
N ALA A 597 2.32 14.46 -18.25
CA ALA A 597 1.08 14.47 -19.02
C ALA A 597 0.39 13.11 -19.05
N LEU A 598 1.15 12.02 -19.20
CA LEU A 598 0.62 10.67 -19.11
C LEU A 598 0.15 10.36 -17.69
N LYS A 599 0.95 10.67 -16.66
CA LYS A 599 0.61 10.46 -15.25
C LYS A 599 -0.71 11.13 -14.90
N ASN A 600 -0.83 12.44 -15.14
CA ASN A 600 -2.05 13.19 -14.86
C ASN A 600 -3.26 12.55 -15.54
N LYS A 601 -3.14 12.24 -16.83
CA LYS A 601 -4.23 11.66 -17.62
C LYS A 601 -4.69 10.29 -17.09
N ILE A 602 -3.75 9.44 -16.68
CA ILE A 602 -4.05 8.09 -16.20
C ILE A 602 -4.56 8.11 -14.76
N THR A 603 -4.01 8.97 -13.90
CA THR A 603 -4.45 9.08 -12.49
C THR A 603 -5.88 9.58 -12.34
N GLU A 604 -6.38 10.35 -13.31
CA GLU A 604 -7.78 10.82 -13.36
C GLU A 604 -8.77 9.75 -13.85
N ASP A 605 -8.30 8.69 -14.52
CA ASP A 605 -9.15 7.64 -15.09
C ASP A 605 -9.05 6.34 -14.27
N SER A 606 -10.09 6.04 -13.51
CA SER A 606 -10.15 4.87 -12.63
C SER A 606 -10.03 3.52 -13.36
N LYS A 607 -10.39 3.46 -14.65
CA LYS A 607 -10.21 2.25 -15.47
C LYS A 607 -8.74 2.10 -15.85
N LEU A 608 -8.13 3.18 -16.33
CA LEU A 608 -6.75 3.16 -16.84
C LEU A 608 -5.71 3.09 -15.73
N LYS A 609 -5.99 3.63 -14.54
CA LYS A 609 -5.08 3.58 -13.37
C LYS A 609 -4.58 2.17 -13.06
N SER A 610 -5.41 1.14 -13.26
CA SER A 610 -5.02 -0.25 -12.99
C SER A 610 -4.03 -0.87 -13.99
N PHE A 611 -3.69 -0.17 -15.08
CA PHE A 611 -2.78 -0.68 -16.11
C PHE A 611 -1.35 -0.13 -15.98
N MET A 612 -1.16 0.97 -15.24
CA MET A 612 0.11 1.68 -15.22
C MET A 612 0.53 2.06 -13.82
N LEU A 613 1.80 1.79 -13.49
CA LEU A 613 2.44 2.25 -12.27
C LEU A 613 3.49 3.30 -12.65
N PHE A 614 3.48 4.41 -11.91
CA PHE A 614 4.29 5.58 -12.18
C PHE A 614 5.38 5.69 -11.12
N ASP A 615 6.62 5.59 -11.58
CA ASP A 615 7.79 5.49 -10.73
C ASP A 615 8.67 6.74 -10.93
N ASP A 616 8.62 7.65 -9.94
CA ASP A 616 9.28 8.96 -9.97
C ASP A 616 10.17 9.23 -8.74
N ASP A 617 11.05 8.29 -8.42
CA ASP A 617 12.01 8.47 -7.34
C ASP A 617 12.92 9.70 -7.59
N LYS A 618 12.81 10.67 -6.68
CA LYS A 618 13.63 11.89 -6.67
C LYS A 618 15.13 11.60 -6.55
N LYS A 619 15.51 10.44 -6.01
CA LYS A 619 16.92 10.05 -5.82
C LYS A 619 17.58 9.60 -7.13
N ASP A 620 16.85 8.90 -8.00
CA ASP A 620 17.41 8.31 -9.22
C ASP A 620 17.22 9.17 -10.46
N ASN A 621 16.40 10.23 -10.37
CA ASN A 621 15.97 11.06 -11.49
C ASN A 621 15.34 10.22 -12.64
N GLU A 622 14.87 9.01 -12.32
CA GLU A 622 14.24 8.10 -13.28
C GLU A 622 12.74 8.42 -13.37
N LYS A 623 12.20 8.40 -14.59
CA LYS A 623 10.77 8.63 -14.87
C LYS A 623 10.20 7.42 -15.60
N LYS A 624 10.12 6.29 -14.90
CA LYS A 624 9.74 5.01 -15.49
C LYS A 624 8.25 4.76 -15.34
N VAL A 625 7.61 4.33 -16.41
CA VAL A 625 6.21 3.90 -16.42
C VAL A 625 6.18 2.39 -16.63
N TRP A 626 5.59 1.69 -15.68
CA TRP A 626 5.35 0.25 -15.76
C TRP A 626 3.97 0.01 -16.33
N ILE A 627 3.87 -0.81 -17.37
CA ILE A 627 2.61 -1.24 -17.97
C ILE A 627 2.37 -2.68 -17.56
N VAL A 628 1.34 -2.90 -16.74
CA VAL A 628 0.96 -4.21 -16.24
C VAL A 628 -0.44 -4.50 -16.73
N TRP A 629 -0.59 -5.54 -17.56
CA TRP A 629 -1.88 -5.84 -18.14
C TRP A 629 -2.23 -7.31 -18.05
N TRP A 630 -3.27 -7.56 -17.27
CA TRP A 630 -3.84 -8.88 -17.01
C TRP A 630 -5.36 -8.83 -17.02
N ASP A 631 -6.00 -9.99 -16.93
CA ASP A 631 -7.44 -10.08 -16.68
C ASP A 631 -7.66 -10.18 -15.15
N LYS A 632 -8.48 -9.31 -14.56
CA LYS A 632 -8.67 -9.26 -13.10
C LYS A 632 -9.17 -10.58 -12.50
N ASN A 633 -9.78 -11.44 -13.32
CA ASN A 633 -10.19 -12.80 -12.91
C ASN A 633 -9.01 -13.73 -12.57
N LEU A 634 -7.76 -13.34 -12.85
CA LEU A 634 -6.55 -14.10 -12.50
C LEU A 634 -6.11 -13.89 -11.04
N ASN A 635 -6.70 -12.93 -10.33
CA ASN A 635 -6.45 -12.78 -8.89
C ASN A 635 -7.24 -13.83 -8.12
N ILE A 636 -6.49 -14.71 -7.45
CA ILE A 636 -6.99 -15.84 -6.67
C ILE A 636 -6.71 -15.62 -5.18
#